data_AF-A0A534HDU1-F1
#
_entry.id   AF-A0A534HDU1-F1
#
_cell.length_a   1.000
_cell.length_b   1.000
_cell.length_c   1.000
_cell.angle_alpha   90.00
_cell.angle_beta   90.00
_cell.angle_gamma   90.00
#
_symmetry.space_group_name_H-M   'P 1'
#
loop_
_entity.id
_entity.type
_entity.pdbx_description
1 polymer ?
#
loop_
_entity_poly.entity_id
_entity_poly.type
_entity_poly.pdbx_seq_one_letter_code
_entity_poly.pdbx_strand_id
1 'polypeptide(L)'
;MSPAGPISHAARALGCGAALVLLAVLGGCSGGGAPTTVNPVTTPPNSTANAYTGPAPGNADVQAFKINLWDNIRAANRCGGCHHEGGQSPMFARSDDVNLAYQAALPLVNLVQPNQSTLVLKVGSGHNCWVADPSACAATMLVWIQAWIGAGSASTTSVQLVAPPVQAAGGGKQFPADPTAGNPSFQTTVYPLLTRFCSGCHTSSSSTAQQPYFASSNINEAYAAAQPKMNLASPDQSRFYVRLSQEFHHCWVTPSSGGAPDCPGSSAAMLAAITAFANGIPVTPIDPALVVSNAVTLKQGTIASGGSRYEANLVAKYMFQTGSGSTAYDTSGVTPAADLSLSGNVTWVGGWGIDIGMGGKAQASTSTSSKLAAMIQSSGEYSIEAWVAPANVTQTSAYIVSYSGSNTTRDATLGQDAMQYEGRARSSTTDTNGTPPLITTTTTGAAQAALQHVVLTYDPVNGQRIYVNGVSTGDADPAKGGSLANWDSTFALVLGNETTGQRQWQGVIKFVAIHNRALTQAQIQQNFAAGVGEKYYLLFGVSALTGVPQSYILFQATQYDTYGYLFSQPKFISLDPQAAAPSNLQISGMRLGVNGVLAPAGQAYSTLSVSVGGSAYTAANGQLLSTLGTVVPATLGPANDLFFLSFDQLGSHVHAYVEPTVVVAPPAPDNTPQPDFGVATFERINHSLARITGVPITNTVVSALYNSEQQSLPSQPLVSAFLPSHQTAIAQLANAYCGQLTQTQSLRDAFFGTGLDASINSSASGFFGSSGSASRSIVINALVSNAVGTNVSPAAAGAVRSEVDALITRMPALKPAATVADATTAACAAVLGSAVVSLE
;
A
#
# COMPACT_ATOMS: atom_id res chain seq x y z
N MET A 1 -11.10 -33.97 64.88
CA MET A 1 -12.29 -34.48 65.59
C MET A 1 -13.50 -33.70 65.08
N SER A 2 -14.31 -34.30 64.22
CA SER A 2 -15.72 -33.89 64.00
C SER A 2 -16.46 -33.94 65.36
N PRO A 3 -17.58 -33.22 65.60
CA PRO A 3 -18.77 -33.30 64.74
C PRO A 3 -19.80 -32.14 64.77
N ALA A 4 -20.82 -32.32 63.91
CA ALA A 4 -22.26 -32.09 64.15
C ALA A 4 -22.82 -30.64 64.24
N GLY A 5 -23.74 -30.32 63.31
CA GLY A 5 -24.90 -29.44 63.59
C GLY A 5 -25.90 -30.14 64.53
N PRO A 6 -27.11 -29.61 64.87
CA PRO A 6 -28.07 -29.07 63.88
C PRO A 6 -29.19 -28.09 64.42
N ILE A 7 -30.15 -27.74 63.54
CA ILE A 7 -31.61 -27.52 63.75
C ILE A 7 -32.17 -26.42 64.70
N SER A 8 -33.06 -25.56 64.14
CA SER A 8 -34.48 -25.32 64.55
C SER A 8 -35.00 -23.99 63.94
N HIS A 9 -36.01 -23.96 63.06
CA HIS A 9 -37.50 -24.04 63.20
C HIS A 9 -38.13 -22.68 62.85
N ALA A 10 -38.91 -22.62 61.75
CA ALA A 10 -40.40 -22.55 61.72
C ALA A 10 -40.90 -21.08 61.85
N ALA A 11 -41.89 -20.54 61.14
CA ALA A 11 -42.96 -21.06 60.30
C ALA A 11 -43.50 -19.93 59.38
N ARG A 12 -43.98 -20.31 58.18
CA ARG A 12 -45.29 -19.99 57.56
C ARG A 12 -46.16 -18.92 58.28
N ALA A 13 -46.93 -18.03 57.64
CA ALA A 13 -47.32 -17.80 56.25
C ALA A 13 -48.26 -16.57 56.21
N LEU A 14 -48.60 -16.12 54.99
CA LEU A 14 -49.64 -15.15 54.59
C LEU A 14 -49.33 -13.67 54.88
N GLY A 15 -49.48 -12.73 53.95
CA GLY A 15 -49.96 -12.78 52.57
C GLY A 15 -50.40 -11.36 52.15
N CYS A 16 -50.03 -11.00 50.91
CA CYS A 16 -50.52 -9.89 50.08
C CYS A 16 -50.24 -8.44 50.51
N GLY A 17 -49.60 -7.69 49.60
CA GLY A 17 -49.65 -6.23 49.58
C GLY A 17 -48.47 -5.63 48.83
N ALA A 18 -48.65 -5.40 47.53
CA ALA A 18 -47.68 -4.77 46.65
C ALA A 18 -47.30 -3.33 47.08
N ALA A 19 -46.04 -2.94 46.89
CA ALA A 19 -45.60 -1.75 46.15
C ALA A 19 -44.20 -1.26 46.61
N LEU A 20 -43.37 -0.99 45.60
CA LEU A 20 -42.33 0.04 45.51
C LEU A 20 -41.30 0.19 46.66
N VAL A 21 -40.04 -0.05 46.32
CA VAL A 21 -38.94 0.93 46.19
C VAL A 21 -37.63 0.13 46.30
N LEU A 22 -36.92 -0.05 45.18
CA LEU A 22 -35.49 -0.36 45.20
C LEU A 22 -34.75 0.83 44.59
N LEU A 23 -34.11 1.63 45.44
CA LEU A 23 -32.95 2.42 45.04
C LEU A 23 -31.79 1.45 44.86
N ALA A 24 -31.36 1.26 43.62
CA ALA A 24 -30.07 0.64 43.31
C ALA A 24 -29.03 1.75 43.11
N VAL A 25 -27.94 1.64 43.86
CA VAL A 25 -26.74 2.47 43.77
C VAL A 25 -26.06 2.22 42.42
N LEU A 26 -25.86 3.29 41.65
CA LEU A 26 -25.10 3.31 40.39
C LEU A 26 -23.59 3.18 40.69
N GLY A 27 -23.05 1.99 40.45
CA GLY A 27 -21.64 1.76 40.12
C GLY A 27 -21.58 1.19 38.71
N GLY A 28 -21.38 2.06 37.72
CA GLY A 28 -21.39 1.69 36.30
C GLY A 28 -20.13 0.94 35.89
N CYS A 29 -20.29 -0.34 35.57
CA CYS A 29 -19.28 -1.20 34.97
C CYS A 29 -19.06 -0.85 33.49
N SER A 30 -17.80 -0.65 33.12
CA SER A 30 -17.27 -0.92 31.79
C SER A 30 -17.19 -2.43 31.58
N GLY A 31 -17.80 -2.97 30.52
CA GLY A 31 -17.52 -4.36 30.13
C GLY A 31 -18.56 -5.00 29.20
N GLY A 32 -18.13 -5.27 27.97
CA GLY A 32 -18.55 -6.45 27.20
C GLY A 32 -19.96 -6.46 26.65
N GLY A 33 -20.14 -5.90 25.45
CA GLY A 33 -21.26 -6.30 24.58
C GLY A 33 -21.20 -7.81 24.32
N ALA A 34 -22.35 -8.47 24.40
CA ALA A 34 -22.48 -9.91 24.25
C ALA A 34 -21.80 -10.41 22.95
N PRO A 35 -20.99 -11.48 23.00
CA PRO A 35 -20.41 -12.07 21.80
C PRO A 35 -21.52 -12.59 20.91
N THR A 36 -21.52 -12.17 19.64
CA THR A 36 -22.23 -12.88 18.58
C THR A 36 -21.64 -14.28 18.52
N THR A 37 -22.35 -15.28 19.01
CA THR A 37 -21.97 -16.67 18.85
C THR A 37 -22.10 -17.03 17.37
N VAL A 38 -21.00 -16.89 16.63
CA VAL A 38 -20.78 -17.70 15.43
C VAL A 38 -20.89 -19.13 15.90
N ASN A 39 -21.81 -19.92 15.33
CA ASN A 39 -21.86 -21.35 15.60
C ASN A 39 -20.45 -21.89 15.31
N PRO A 40 -19.70 -22.36 16.33
CA PRO A 40 -18.39 -22.90 16.09
C PRO A 40 -18.57 -24.11 15.18
N VAL A 41 -17.87 -24.13 14.05
CA VAL A 41 -17.62 -25.35 13.30
C VAL A 41 -16.68 -26.19 14.20
N THR A 42 -17.28 -26.89 15.17
CA THR A 42 -16.57 -27.69 16.21
C THR A 42 -16.02 -29.00 15.67
N THR A 43 -16.26 -29.28 14.40
CA THR A 43 -15.68 -30.39 13.67
C THR A 43 -14.88 -29.82 12.51
N PRO A 44 -13.55 -30.06 12.45
CA PRO A 44 -12.88 -30.08 11.15
C PRO A 44 -13.76 -30.93 10.22
N PRO A 45 -13.91 -30.61 8.93
CA PRO A 45 -14.44 -31.60 8.00
C PRO A 45 -13.41 -32.73 7.95
N ASN A 46 -13.51 -33.65 8.91
CA ASN A 46 -13.08 -35.00 8.74
C ASN A 46 -13.91 -35.47 7.54
N SER A 47 -13.27 -35.64 6.40
CA SER A 47 -13.87 -36.12 5.15
C SER A 47 -14.50 -37.52 5.28
N THR A 48 -14.57 -38.05 6.50
CA THR A 48 -15.17 -39.34 6.88
C THR A 48 -16.64 -39.24 7.30
N ALA A 49 -17.19 -38.06 7.60
CA ALA A 49 -18.59 -37.95 8.04
C ALA A 49 -19.63 -38.13 6.90
N ASN A 50 -19.19 -38.08 5.62
CA ASN A 50 -19.95 -38.48 4.43
C ASN A 50 -18.96 -39.02 3.37
N ALA A 51 -18.28 -40.13 3.70
CA ALA A 51 -17.45 -40.82 2.73
C ALA A 51 -18.29 -41.15 1.49
N TYR A 52 -17.83 -40.72 0.31
CA TYR A 52 -18.52 -41.01 -0.94
C TYR A 52 -18.52 -42.53 -1.18
N THR A 53 -19.69 -43.12 -1.34
CA THR A 53 -19.89 -44.57 -1.53
C THR A 53 -20.31 -44.94 -2.95
N GLY A 54 -20.44 -43.96 -3.85
CA GLY A 54 -20.79 -44.17 -5.25
C GLY A 54 -19.67 -44.77 -6.10
N PRO A 55 -19.89 -44.98 -7.40
CA PRO A 55 -18.90 -45.55 -8.30
C PRO A 55 -17.64 -44.69 -8.40
N ALA A 56 -16.51 -45.34 -8.69
CA ALA A 56 -15.24 -44.65 -8.92
C ALA A 56 -15.34 -43.66 -10.11
N PRO A 57 -14.50 -42.61 -10.14
CA PRO A 57 -14.37 -41.74 -11.30
C PRO A 57 -14.05 -42.54 -12.56
N GLY A 58 -14.83 -42.31 -13.63
CA GLY A 58 -14.73 -43.07 -14.88
C GLY A 58 -13.48 -42.75 -15.72
N ASN A 59 -12.82 -41.63 -15.45
CA ASN A 59 -11.54 -41.24 -16.06
C ASN A 59 -10.79 -40.21 -15.20
N ALA A 60 -9.59 -39.82 -15.64
CA ALA A 60 -8.73 -38.86 -14.95
C ALA A 60 -9.35 -37.46 -14.79
N ASP A 61 -10.16 -37.01 -15.75
CA ASP A 61 -10.82 -35.70 -15.69
C ASP A 61 -11.96 -35.70 -14.65
N VAL A 62 -12.76 -36.77 -14.59
CA VAL A 62 -13.75 -36.96 -13.52
C VAL A 62 -13.06 -37.03 -12.15
N GLN A 63 -11.88 -37.64 -12.07
CA GLN A 63 -11.09 -37.67 -10.83
C GLN A 63 -10.58 -36.26 -10.45
N ALA A 64 -10.14 -35.45 -11.42
CA ALA A 64 -9.73 -34.07 -11.21
C ALA A 64 -10.92 -33.19 -10.78
N PHE A 65 -12.08 -33.32 -11.42
CA PHE A 65 -13.34 -32.69 -11.02
C PHE A 65 -13.70 -33.06 -9.58
N LYS A 66 -13.62 -34.35 -9.26
CA LYS A 66 -13.92 -34.87 -7.92
C LYS A 66 -13.12 -34.14 -6.85
N ILE A 67 -11.80 -34.13 -7.01
CA ILE A 67 -10.85 -33.60 -6.02
C ILE A 67 -10.96 -32.07 -5.90
N ASN A 68 -11.00 -31.38 -7.04
CA ASN A 68 -10.76 -29.94 -7.07
C ASN A 68 -12.05 -29.11 -6.97
N LEU A 69 -13.20 -29.64 -7.40
CA LEU A 69 -14.48 -28.92 -7.39
C LEU A 69 -15.56 -29.65 -6.57
N TRP A 70 -15.87 -30.90 -6.91
CA TRP A 70 -17.04 -31.59 -6.38
C TRP A 70 -16.98 -31.84 -4.88
N ASP A 71 -15.84 -32.31 -4.35
CA ASP A 71 -15.66 -32.52 -2.90
C ASP A 71 -15.84 -31.20 -2.11
N ASN A 72 -15.57 -30.05 -2.73
CA ASN A 72 -15.76 -28.73 -2.12
C ASN A 72 -17.23 -28.29 -2.12
N ILE A 73 -18.02 -28.62 -3.16
CA ILE A 73 -19.38 -28.08 -3.32
C ILE A 73 -20.49 -29.02 -2.85
N ARG A 74 -20.21 -30.34 -2.73
CA ARG A 74 -21.22 -31.36 -2.39
C ARG A 74 -21.74 -31.33 -0.96
N ALA A 75 -21.10 -30.58 -0.07
CA ALA A 75 -21.53 -30.46 1.31
C ALA A 75 -22.91 -29.77 1.41
N ALA A 76 -23.73 -30.20 2.38
CA ALA A 76 -25.09 -29.72 2.55
C ALA A 76 -25.17 -28.21 2.88
N ASN A 77 -24.13 -27.64 3.47
CA ASN A 77 -24.00 -26.21 3.75
C ASN A 77 -23.55 -25.38 2.53
N ARG A 78 -23.47 -25.99 1.35
CA ARG A 78 -23.11 -25.37 0.06
C ARG A 78 -24.07 -25.85 -1.02
N CYS A 79 -23.60 -26.13 -2.23
CA CYS A 79 -24.43 -26.52 -3.38
C CYS A 79 -25.17 -27.85 -3.14
N GLY A 80 -24.58 -28.79 -2.40
CA GLY A 80 -25.21 -30.08 -2.09
C GLY A 80 -26.52 -29.98 -1.31
N GLY A 81 -26.79 -28.86 -0.63
CA GLY A 81 -28.08 -28.63 0.05
C GLY A 81 -29.27 -28.60 -0.91
N CYS A 82 -29.06 -28.19 -2.18
CA CYS A 82 -30.12 -28.07 -3.18
C CYS A 82 -29.86 -28.90 -4.44
N HIS A 83 -28.61 -29.02 -4.90
CA HIS A 83 -28.23 -29.66 -6.16
C HIS A 83 -27.78 -31.12 -6.00
N HIS A 84 -28.35 -31.83 -5.02
CA HIS A 84 -28.11 -33.26 -4.78
C HIS A 84 -29.04 -34.16 -5.62
N GLU A 85 -28.85 -35.47 -5.54
CA GLU A 85 -29.74 -36.46 -6.17
C GLU A 85 -31.16 -36.37 -5.60
N GLY A 86 -32.17 -36.27 -6.48
CA GLY A 86 -33.55 -35.99 -6.07
C GLY A 86 -33.84 -34.54 -5.69
N GLY A 87 -32.82 -33.66 -5.75
CA GLY A 87 -32.94 -32.22 -5.49
C GLY A 87 -33.27 -31.39 -6.74
N GLN A 88 -32.82 -30.13 -6.74
CA GLN A 88 -33.03 -29.17 -7.82
C GLN A 88 -32.08 -29.43 -9.01
N SER A 89 -32.64 -29.41 -10.22
CA SER A 89 -31.85 -29.44 -11.46
C SER A 89 -31.16 -28.10 -11.72
N PRO A 90 -29.91 -28.09 -12.21
CA PRO A 90 -29.04 -29.23 -12.51
C PRO A 90 -28.43 -29.86 -11.24
N MET A 91 -28.36 -31.20 -11.15
CA MET A 91 -27.89 -31.95 -9.97
C MET A 91 -26.36 -32.16 -9.97
N PHE A 92 -25.59 -31.09 -10.13
CA PHE A 92 -24.13 -31.13 -10.26
C PHE A 92 -23.37 -31.38 -8.93
N ALA A 93 -24.07 -31.35 -7.79
CA ALA A 93 -23.51 -31.59 -6.46
C ALA A 93 -24.04 -32.90 -5.83
N ARG A 94 -24.61 -33.79 -6.65
CA ARG A 94 -25.10 -35.12 -6.23
C ARG A 94 -24.00 -35.98 -5.64
N SER A 95 -24.34 -36.73 -4.60
CA SER A 95 -23.40 -37.53 -3.80
C SER A 95 -23.49 -39.05 -4.03
N ASP A 96 -24.42 -39.49 -4.87
CA ASP A 96 -24.64 -40.91 -5.20
C ASP A 96 -23.76 -41.37 -6.38
N ASP A 97 -23.50 -40.51 -7.38
CA ASP A 97 -22.63 -40.80 -8.52
C ASP A 97 -21.89 -39.54 -9.03
N VAL A 98 -20.57 -39.55 -8.86
CA VAL A 98 -19.67 -38.46 -9.29
C VAL A 98 -19.60 -38.31 -10.80
N ASN A 99 -19.80 -39.39 -11.57
CA ASN A 99 -19.79 -39.34 -13.04
C ASN A 99 -21.03 -38.61 -13.55
N LEU A 100 -22.19 -38.82 -12.92
CA LEU A 100 -23.40 -38.08 -13.23
C LEU A 100 -23.33 -36.62 -12.75
N ALA A 101 -22.69 -36.38 -11.59
CA ALA A 101 -22.42 -35.03 -11.10
C ALA A 101 -21.55 -34.24 -12.11
N TYR A 102 -20.49 -34.88 -12.61
CA TYR A 102 -19.60 -34.35 -13.62
C TYR A 102 -20.34 -33.96 -14.91
N GLN A 103 -21.19 -34.86 -15.44
CA GLN A 103 -21.98 -34.55 -16.63
C GLN A 103 -22.94 -33.36 -16.44
N ALA A 104 -23.54 -33.23 -15.25
CA ALA A 104 -24.40 -32.10 -14.93
C ALA A 104 -23.62 -30.78 -14.71
N ALA A 105 -22.34 -30.85 -14.35
CA ALA A 105 -21.48 -29.68 -14.13
C ALA A 105 -20.91 -29.10 -15.43
N LEU A 106 -20.63 -29.93 -16.45
CA LEU A 106 -19.99 -29.50 -17.70
C LEU A 106 -20.66 -28.29 -18.38
N PRO A 107 -22.00 -28.22 -18.54
CA PRO A 107 -22.65 -27.07 -19.16
C PRO A 107 -22.58 -25.78 -18.33
N LEU A 108 -22.16 -25.87 -17.06
CA LEU A 108 -22.13 -24.76 -16.10
C LEU A 108 -20.73 -24.16 -15.94
N VAL A 109 -19.72 -24.76 -16.56
CA VAL A 109 -18.31 -24.40 -16.42
C VAL A 109 -17.73 -24.04 -17.78
N ASN A 110 -17.10 -22.87 -17.86
CA ASN A 110 -16.38 -22.43 -19.03
C ASN A 110 -14.88 -22.76 -18.84
N LEU A 111 -14.42 -23.83 -19.49
CA LEU A 111 -13.04 -24.32 -19.34
C LEU A 111 -12.00 -23.39 -19.98
N VAL A 112 -12.42 -22.48 -20.87
CA VAL A 112 -11.53 -21.50 -21.52
C VAL A 112 -11.46 -20.21 -20.69
N GLN A 113 -12.59 -19.77 -20.15
CA GLN A 113 -12.72 -18.59 -19.29
C GLN A 113 -13.37 -18.98 -17.96
N PRO A 114 -12.61 -19.58 -17.01
CA PRO A 114 -13.17 -20.10 -15.77
C PRO A 114 -13.96 -19.08 -14.95
N ASN A 115 -13.57 -17.80 -14.99
CA ASN A 115 -14.25 -16.69 -14.32
C ASN A 115 -15.65 -16.39 -14.90
N GLN A 116 -15.92 -16.80 -16.15
CA GLN A 116 -17.24 -16.70 -16.80
C GLN A 116 -18.09 -17.96 -16.63
N SER A 117 -17.65 -18.93 -15.82
CA SER A 117 -18.45 -20.10 -15.51
C SER A 117 -19.75 -19.69 -14.80
N THR A 118 -20.89 -20.26 -15.21
CA THR A 118 -22.19 -20.04 -14.56
C THR A 118 -22.12 -20.27 -13.05
N LEU A 119 -21.36 -21.28 -12.61
CA LEU A 119 -21.13 -21.53 -11.18
C LEU A 119 -20.49 -20.33 -10.46
N VAL A 120 -19.48 -19.69 -11.06
CA VAL A 120 -18.78 -18.51 -10.50
C VAL A 120 -19.70 -17.30 -10.49
N LEU A 121 -20.36 -17.02 -11.62
CA LEU A 121 -21.24 -15.85 -11.76
C LEU A 121 -22.45 -15.93 -10.82
N LYS A 122 -23.03 -17.12 -10.62
CA LYS A 122 -24.19 -17.31 -9.73
C LYS A 122 -23.84 -17.09 -8.26
N VAL A 123 -22.77 -17.71 -7.76
CA VAL A 123 -22.38 -17.48 -6.35
C VAL A 123 -21.89 -16.04 -6.14
N GLY A 124 -21.26 -15.45 -7.16
CA GLY A 124 -20.85 -14.05 -7.18
C GLY A 124 -22.01 -13.06 -7.18
N SER A 125 -23.19 -13.45 -7.65
CA SER A 125 -24.43 -12.66 -7.50
C SER A 125 -25.14 -12.88 -6.15
N GLY A 126 -24.49 -13.57 -5.20
CA GLY A 126 -25.02 -13.85 -3.86
C GLY A 126 -25.84 -15.14 -3.72
N HIS A 127 -25.97 -15.95 -4.78
CA HIS A 127 -26.76 -17.18 -4.71
C HIS A 127 -26.11 -18.23 -3.80
N ASN A 128 -26.66 -18.42 -2.59
CA ASN A 128 -26.20 -19.39 -1.59
C ASN A 128 -24.67 -19.30 -1.32
N CYS A 129 -24.15 -18.07 -1.31
CA CYS A 129 -22.78 -17.85 -0.87
C CYS A 129 -22.63 -18.27 0.60
N TRP A 130 -21.63 -19.10 0.90
CA TRP A 130 -21.39 -19.65 2.24
C TRP A 130 -20.60 -18.71 3.16
N VAL A 131 -20.26 -17.52 2.67
CA VAL A 131 -19.71 -16.40 3.45
C VAL A 131 -20.53 -15.14 3.18
N ALA A 132 -20.32 -14.06 3.93
CA ALA A 132 -21.12 -12.84 3.79
C ALA A 132 -20.81 -12.04 2.52
N ASP A 133 -19.64 -12.25 1.90
CA ASP A 133 -19.21 -11.56 0.70
C ASP A 133 -19.31 -12.46 -0.56
N PRO A 134 -20.26 -12.19 -1.48
CA PRO A 134 -20.39 -12.92 -2.74
C PRO A 134 -19.12 -12.93 -3.59
N SER A 135 -18.32 -11.86 -3.55
CA SER A 135 -17.08 -11.78 -4.34
C SER A 135 -16.05 -12.81 -3.86
N ALA A 136 -15.96 -13.06 -2.55
CA ALA A 136 -15.11 -14.10 -1.96
C ALA A 136 -15.57 -15.51 -2.36
N CYS A 137 -16.89 -15.78 -2.42
CA CYS A 137 -17.41 -17.04 -2.95
C CYS A 137 -17.07 -17.23 -4.43
N ALA A 138 -17.20 -16.19 -5.25
CA ALA A 138 -16.84 -16.24 -6.67
C ALA A 138 -15.35 -16.51 -6.86
N ALA A 139 -14.48 -15.81 -6.13
CA ALA A 139 -13.03 -16.02 -6.17
C ALA A 139 -12.66 -17.45 -5.75
N THR A 140 -13.29 -17.97 -4.70
CA THR A 140 -13.05 -19.34 -4.22
C THR A 140 -13.52 -20.39 -5.24
N MET A 141 -14.71 -20.22 -5.82
CA MET A 141 -15.24 -21.11 -6.86
C MET A 141 -14.35 -21.10 -8.11
N LEU A 142 -13.84 -19.93 -8.49
CA LEU A 142 -12.90 -19.77 -9.59
C LEU A 142 -11.63 -20.59 -9.37
N VAL A 143 -11.04 -20.52 -8.17
CA VAL A 143 -9.85 -21.31 -7.81
C VAL A 143 -10.11 -22.81 -7.94
N TRP A 144 -11.25 -23.30 -7.45
CA TRP A 144 -11.62 -24.72 -7.57
C TRP A 144 -11.77 -25.19 -9.02
N ILE A 145 -12.41 -24.37 -9.87
CA ILE A 145 -12.55 -24.67 -11.30
C ILE A 145 -11.19 -24.64 -12.01
N GLN A 146 -10.34 -23.65 -11.71
CA GLN A 146 -9.00 -23.55 -12.29
C GLN A 146 -8.12 -24.74 -11.89
N ALA A 147 -8.20 -25.18 -10.63
CA ALA A 147 -7.49 -26.37 -10.17
C ALA A 147 -7.98 -27.65 -10.86
N TRP A 148 -9.28 -27.78 -11.12
CA TRP A 148 -9.83 -28.87 -11.92
C TRP A 148 -9.24 -28.85 -13.35
N ILE A 149 -9.28 -27.71 -14.03
CA ILE A 149 -8.76 -27.58 -15.41
C ILE A 149 -7.25 -27.88 -15.46
N GLY A 150 -6.48 -27.29 -14.55
CA GLY A 150 -5.01 -27.45 -14.51
C GLY A 150 -4.53 -28.86 -14.16
N ALA A 151 -5.35 -29.64 -13.45
CA ALA A 151 -5.08 -31.05 -13.16
C ALA A 151 -5.39 -31.99 -14.35
N GLY A 152 -6.25 -31.56 -15.30
CA GLY A 152 -6.62 -32.32 -16.50
C GLY A 152 -5.76 -32.00 -17.73
N SER A 153 -5.12 -30.84 -17.79
CA SER A 153 -4.19 -30.42 -18.85
C SER A 153 -3.40 -29.18 -18.41
N ALA A 154 -2.10 -29.14 -18.72
CA ALA A 154 -1.27 -27.95 -18.56
C ALA A 154 -1.68 -26.87 -19.57
N SER A 155 -2.81 -26.21 -19.33
CA SER A 155 -3.24 -25.05 -20.09
C SER A 155 -2.87 -23.79 -19.32
N THR A 156 -1.95 -23.02 -19.89
CA THR A 156 -1.76 -21.62 -19.54
C THR A 156 -3.06 -20.88 -19.84
N THR A 157 -3.82 -20.51 -18.82
CA THR A 157 -5.00 -19.66 -18.96
C THR A 157 -4.58 -18.31 -19.53
N SER A 158 -4.67 -18.14 -20.84
CA SER A 158 -4.62 -16.82 -21.46
C SER A 158 -5.91 -16.08 -21.11
N VAL A 159 -5.80 -14.85 -20.62
CA VAL A 159 -6.95 -13.97 -20.41
C VAL A 159 -7.50 -13.61 -21.80
N GLN A 160 -8.60 -14.23 -22.18
CA GLN A 160 -9.30 -13.94 -23.43
C GLN A 160 -9.97 -12.57 -23.33
N LEU A 161 -9.62 -11.66 -24.24
CA LEU A 161 -10.13 -10.31 -24.28
C LEU A 161 -11.60 -10.30 -24.75
N VAL A 162 -12.46 -9.58 -24.03
CA VAL A 162 -13.87 -9.41 -24.41
C VAL A 162 -14.09 -7.97 -24.85
N ALA A 163 -14.67 -7.79 -26.03
CA ALA A 163 -15.03 -6.47 -26.55
C ALA A 163 -16.02 -5.77 -25.58
N PRO A 164 -15.73 -4.53 -25.14
CA PRO A 164 -16.66 -3.78 -24.30
C PRO A 164 -17.86 -3.30 -25.12
N PRO A 165 -18.98 -2.94 -24.45
CA PRO A 165 -20.10 -2.28 -25.12
C PRO A 165 -19.62 -1.03 -25.88
N VAL A 166 -20.13 -0.84 -27.10
CA VAL A 166 -19.83 0.36 -27.88
C VAL A 166 -20.49 1.56 -27.22
N GLN A 167 -19.69 2.38 -26.55
CA GLN A 167 -20.13 3.61 -25.92
C GLN A 167 -19.42 4.80 -26.57
N ALA A 168 -20.17 5.84 -26.91
CA ALA A 168 -19.59 7.10 -27.33
C ALA A 168 -18.80 7.68 -26.15
N ALA A 169 -17.73 8.39 -26.44
CA ALA A 169 -17.12 9.28 -25.46
C ALA A 169 -18.18 10.35 -25.12
N GLY A 170 -18.90 10.13 -24.03
CA GLY A 170 -19.93 11.04 -23.52
C GLY A 170 -19.29 12.10 -22.63
N GLY A 171 -19.97 13.23 -22.50
CA GLY A 171 -19.61 14.24 -21.52
C GLY A 171 -19.88 13.79 -20.08
N GLY A 172 -19.12 14.31 -19.12
CA GLY A 172 -19.44 14.24 -17.70
C GLY A 172 -19.66 15.61 -17.06
N LYS A 173 -20.19 15.61 -15.84
CA LYS A 173 -20.34 16.81 -15.02
C LYS A 173 -18.98 17.13 -14.39
N GLN A 174 -18.51 18.35 -14.62
CA GLN A 174 -17.29 18.87 -14.01
C GLN A 174 -17.68 19.82 -12.89
N PHE A 175 -16.97 19.80 -11.76
CA PHE A 175 -17.17 20.82 -10.73
C PHE A 175 -16.94 22.20 -11.36
N PRO A 176 -17.90 23.14 -11.23
CA PRO A 176 -17.68 24.50 -11.68
C PRO A 176 -16.44 25.12 -11.00
N ALA A 177 -15.76 26.04 -11.69
CA ALA A 177 -14.60 26.72 -11.11
C ALA A 177 -14.96 27.61 -9.90
N ASP A 178 -16.22 28.02 -9.82
CA ASP A 178 -16.75 28.91 -8.80
C ASP A 178 -17.90 28.24 -8.02
N PRO A 179 -17.94 28.34 -6.66
CA PRO A 179 -18.95 27.68 -5.84
C PRO A 179 -20.38 28.20 -6.03
N THR A 180 -20.54 29.34 -6.71
CA THR A 180 -21.84 29.96 -7.01
C THR A 180 -22.35 29.57 -8.40
N ALA A 181 -21.52 28.93 -9.23
CA ALA A 181 -21.90 28.47 -10.56
C ALA A 181 -22.75 27.19 -10.55
N GLY A 182 -23.64 27.09 -11.53
CA GLY A 182 -24.70 26.08 -11.61
C GLY A 182 -26.04 26.58 -11.04
N ASN A 183 -27.15 25.98 -11.47
CA ASN A 183 -28.47 26.31 -10.94
C ASN A 183 -29.27 25.02 -10.68
N PRO A 184 -29.30 24.52 -9.42
CA PRO A 184 -28.75 25.14 -8.20
C PRO A 184 -27.23 24.91 -8.01
N SER A 185 -26.55 25.82 -7.29
CA SER A 185 -25.08 25.80 -7.07
C SER A 185 -24.67 25.19 -5.73
N PHE A 186 -23.37 24.94 -5.52
CA PHE A 186 -22.82 24.42 -4.25
C PHE A 186 -23.20 25.31 -3.06
N GLN A 187 -23.12 26.64 -3.24
CA GLN A 187 -23.50 27.63 -2.24
C GLN A 187 -24.94 27.44 -1.73
N THR A 188 -25.86 27.08 -2.62
CA THR A 188 -27.29 27.00 -2.31
C THR A 188 -27.75 25.62 -1.86
N THR A 189 -26.89 24.61 -1.96
CA THR A 189 -27.26 23.20 -1.78
C THR A 189 -26.47 22.54 -0.66
N VAL A 190 -25.19 22.23 -0.88
CA VAL A 190 -24.37 21.42 0.03
C VAL A 190 -23.74 22.29 1.12
N TYR A 191 -23.24 23.48 0.76
CA TYR A 191 -22.56 24.39 1.68
C TYR A 191 -23.36 24.69 2.96
N PRO A 192 -24.68 24.97 2.93
CA PRO A 192 -25.46 25.25 4.13
C PRO A 192 -25.51 24.08 5.12
N LEU A 193 -25.46 22.83 4.65
CA LEU A 193 -25.43 21.66 5.52
C LEU A 193 -24.05 21.53 6.17
N LEU A 194 -22.97 21.71 5.41
CA LEU A 194 -21.60 21.60 5.92
C LEU A 194 -21.33 22.65 7.01
N THR A 195 -21.67 23.92 6.77
CA THR A 195 -21.45 24.99 7.76
C THR A 195 -22.31 24.82 9.00
N ARG A 196 -23.51 24.27 8.86
CA ARG A 196 -24.44 24.09 9.99
C ARG A 196 -24.05 22.93 10.90
N PHE A 197 -23.62 21.81 10.31
CA PHE A 197 -23.47 20.57 11.07
C PHE A 197 -22.03 20.09 11.23
N CYS A 198 -21.08 20.61 10.43
CA CYS A 198 -19.70 20.13 10.43
C CYS A 198 -18.67 21.18 10.90
N SER A 199 -19.06 22.44 11.06
CA SER A 199 -18.16 23.54 11.47
C SER A 199 -17.61 23.40 12.89
N GLY A 200 -18.18 22.51 13.71
CA GLY A 200 -17.63 22.15 15.02
C GLY A 200 -16.24 21.50 14.95
N CYS A 201 -15.87 20.85 13.82
CA CYS A 201 -14.56 20.20 13.65
C CYS A 201 -13.88 20.54 12.31
N HIS A 202 -14.64 20.73 11.23
CA HIS A 202 -14.10 20.86 9.86
C HIS A 202 -13.92 22.32 9.40
N THR A 203 -13.40 23.15 10.30
CA THR A 203 -12.93 24.52 10.03
C THR A 203 -11.61 24.74 10.75
N SER A 204 -10.73 25.55 10.18
CA SER A 204 -9.44 25.90 10.78
C SER A 204 -9.58 26.65 12.11
N SER A 205 -10.72 27.31 12.32
CA SER A 205 -11.04 28.06 13.54
C SER A 205 -11.65 27.23 14.67
N SER A 206 -11.81 25.91 14.51
CA SER A 206 -12.38 25.05 15.55
C SER A 206 -11.34 24.70 16.63
N SER A 207 -11.77 24.62 17.89
CA SER A 207 -10.94 24.11 19.00
C SER A 207 -10.56 22.63 18.84
N THR A 208 -11.27 21.88 18.00
CA THR A 208 -11.01 20.47 17.66
C THR A 208 -10.87 20.33 16.13
N ALA A 209 -10.11 21.24 15.51
CA ALA A 209 -9.95 21.30 14.07
C ALA A 209 -9.45 19.98 13.47
N GLN A 210 -10.15 19.50 12.43
CA GLN A 210 -9.79 18.33 11.64
C GLN A 210 -9.86 18.66 10.15
N GLN A 211 -8.79 18.36 9.42
CA GLN A 211 -8.80 18.44 7.97
C GLN A 211 -9.63 17.30 7.35
N PRO A 212 -10.25 17.50 6.18
CA PRO A 212 -10.27 18.73 5.37
C PRO A 212 -11.26 19.78 5.89
N TYR A 213 -10.99 21.08 5.63
CA TYR A 213 -11.81 22.21 6.12
C TYR A 213 -13.02 22.56 5.22
N PHE A 214 -13.81 21.54 4.86
CA PHE A 214 -14.99 21.70 4.00
C PHE A 214 -16.17 22.43 4.64
N ALA A 215 -16.08 22.79 5.92
CA ALA A 215 -17.07 23.59 6.65
C ALA A 215 -16.54 24.97 7.05
N SER A 216 -15.48 25.45 6.39
CA SER A 216 -14.96 26.81 6.55
C SER A 216 -16.05 27.85 6.28
N SER A 217 -15.97 28.99 6.96
CA SER A 217 -16.81 30.16 6.69
C SER A 217 -16.44 30.86 5.37
N ASN A 218 -15.24 30.59 4.84
CA ASN A 218 -14.84 30.98 3.50
C ASN A 218 -15.34 29.93 2.50
N ILE A 219 -16.32 30.30 1.68
CA ILE A 219 -16.95 29.38 0.73
C ILE A 219 -15.97 28.80 -0.30
N ASN A 220 -14.94 29.55 -0.72
CA ASN A 220 -13.97 29.06 -1.69
C ASN A 220 -13.07 27.98 -1.08
N GLU A 221 -12.65 28.16 0.18
CA GLU A 221 -11.90 27.15 0.94
C GLU A 221 -12.77 25.91 1.19
N ALA A 222 -14.01 26.12 1.63
CA ALA A 222 -14.97 25.04 1.87
C ALA A 222 -15.25 24.24 0.59
N TYR A 223 -15.43 24.93 -0.54
CA TYR A 223 -15.72 24.31 -1.83
C TYR A 223 -14.54 23.47 -2.34
N ALA A 224 -13.33 24.04 -2.33
CA ALA A 224 -12.11 23.31 -2.72
C ALA A 224 -11.90 22.06 -1.85
N ALA A 225 -12.14 22.16 -0.54
CA ALA A 225 -12.06 21.02 0.39
C ALA A 225 -13.21 20.00 0.22
N ALA A 226 -14.37 20.43 -0.29
CA ALA A 226 -15.57 19.59 -0.48
C ALA A 226 -15.60 18.85 -1.82
N GLN A 227 -15.03 19.42 -2.89
CA GLN A 227 -14.96 18.79 -4.22
C GLN A 227 -14.50 17.32 -4.19
N PRO A 228 -13.35 16.96 -3.57
CA PRO A 228 -12.89 15.56 -3.53
C PRO A 228 -13.75 14.64 -2.64
N LYS A 229 -14.82 15.16 -2.01
CA LYS A 229 -15.73 14.44 -1.11
C LYS A 229 -17.13 14.26 -1.70
N MET A 230 -17.40 14.83 -2.89
CA MET A 230 -18.66 14.72 -3.60
C MET A 230 -18.47 14.00 -4.94
N ASN A 231 -19.47 13.21 -5.34
CA ASN A 231 -19.53 12.57 -6.65
C ASN A 231 -20.74 13.12 -7.41
N LEU A 232 -20.49 13.82 -8.53
CA LEU A 232 -21.53 14.51 -9.30
C LEU A 232 -22.36 13.57 -10.20
N ALA A 233 -21.87 12.38 -10.51
CA ALA A 233 -22.61 11.39 -11.31
C ALA A 233 -23.39 10.41 -10.43
N SER A 234 -22.83 10.05 -9.27
CA SER A 234 -23.45 9.16 -8.28
C SER A 234 -23.44 9.83 -6.89
N PRO A 235 -24.38 10.76 -6.62
CA PRO A 235 -24.45 11.47 -5.34
C PRO A 235 -24.46 10.57 -4.09
N ASP A 236 -25.00 9.35 -4.22
CA ASP A 236 -25.06 8.29 -3.20
C ASP A 236 -23.71 7.63 -2.90
N GLN A 237 -22.69 7.87 -3.71
CA GLN A 237 -21.30 7.45 -3.42
C GLN A 237 -20.47 8.58 -2.80
N SER A 238 -21.05 9.77 -2.61
CA SER A 238 -20.33 10.91 -2.02
C SER A 238 -19.94 10.62 -0.58
N ARG A 239 -18.70 10.99 -0.21
CA ARG A 239 -18.14 10.66 1.10
C ARG A 239 -18.94 11.28 2.24
N PHE A 240 -19.54 12.45 2.03
CA PHE A 240 -20.47 13.08 2.98
C PHE A 240 -21.73 12.24 3.25
N TYR A 241 -22.31 11.63 2.21
CA TYR A 241 -23.46 10.75 2.38
C TYR A 241 -23.05 9.46 3.10
N VAL A 242 -22.00 8.77 2.62
CA VAL A 242 -21.55 7.49 3.18
C VAL A 242 -21.15 7.62 4.65
N ARG A 243 -20.51 8.74 5.04
CA ARG A 243 -20.17 9.01 6.45
C ARG A 243 -21.39 9.04 7.36
N LEU A 244 -22.53 9.50 6.86
CA LEU A 244 -23.77 9.59 7.61
C LEU A 244 -24.59 8.30 7.54
N SER A 245 -24.71 7.70 6.35
CA SER A 245 -25.58 6.54 6.12
C SER A 245 -25.00 5.23 6.63
N GLN A 246 -23.68 5.06 6.55
CA GLN A 246 -23.01 3.78 6.83
C GLN A 246 -22.09 3.86 8.05
N GLU A 247 -21.49 5.02 8.31
CA GLU A 247 -20.51 5.18 9.40
C GLU A 247 -21.05 5.96 10.59
N PHE A 248 -22.31 6.41 10.53
CA PHE A 248 -23.03 7.07 11.60
C PHE A 248 -22.27 8.27 12.23
N HIS A 249 -21.50 8.98 11.40
CA HIS A 249 -20.57 10.01 11.84
C HIS A 249 -21.27 11.32 12.19
N HIS A 250 -21.45 11.58 13.49
CA HIS A 250 -22.04 12.83 14.03
C HIS A 250 -23.34 13.26 13.34
N CYS A 251 -24.27 12.32 13.16
CA CYS A 251 -25.60 12.61 12.64
C CYS A 251 -26.31 13.66 13.49
N TRP A 252 -27.19 14.45 12.86
CA TRP A 252 -27.91 15.53 13.52
C TRP A 252 -29.40 15.22 13.68
N VAL A 253 -30.06 16.03 14.51
CA VAL A 253 -31.52 15.97 14.69
C VAL A 253 -32.20 16.47 13.43
N THR A 254 -33.13 15.69 12.89
CA THR A 254 -33.94 16.07 11.73
C THR A 254 -35.37 16.42 12.18
N PRO A 255 -36.17 17.12 11.37
CA PRO A 255 -37.57 17.40 11.72
C PRO A 255 -38.39 16.13 12.00
N SER A 256 -38.00 14.99 11.43
CA SER A 256 -38.65 13.68 11.62
C SER A 256 -38.17 12.90 12.84
N SER A 257 -37.11 13.34 13.54
CA SER A 257 -36.42 12.49 14.53
C SER A 257 -36.86 12.68 15.99
N GLY A 258 -37.87 13.51 16.26
CA GLY A 258 -38.42 13.68 17.60
C GLY A 258 -37.43 14.18 18.66
N GLY A 259 -36.33 14.82 18.24
CA GLY A 259 -35.31 15.40 19.14
C GLY A 259 -34.02 14.58 19.31
N ALA A 260 -33.92 13.38 18.73
CA ALA A 260 -32.70 12.56 18.76
C ALA A 260 -31.90 12.68 17.44
N PRO A 261 -30.56 12.47 17.46
CA PRO A 261 -29.76 12.33 16.24
C PRO A 261 -30.31 11.24 15.30
N ASP A 262 -30.47 11.55 14.02
CA ASP A 262 -31.09 10.67 13.02
C ASP A 262 -30.19 10.54 11.78
N CYS A 263 -29.46 9.42 11.69
CA CYS A 263 -28.57 9.13 10.58
C CYS A 263 -29.30 8.88 9.25
N PRO A 264 -30.40 8.11 9.20
CA PRO A 264 -31.24 8.02 8.00
C PRO A 264 -31.66 9.39 7.46
N GLY A 265 -32.20 10.28 8.31
CA GLY A 265 -32.62 11.61 7.87
C GLY A 265 -31.45 12.54 7.52
N SER A 266 -30.36 12.51 8.29
CA SER A 266 -29.15 13.32 8.02
C SER A 266 -28.54 12.95 6.68
N SER A 267 -28.39 11.65 6.41
CA SER A 267 -27.85 11.13 5.15
C SER A 267 -28.79 11.42 3.98
N ALA A 268 -30.11 11.28 4.14
CA ALA A 268 -31.08 11.65 3.11
C ALA A 268 -31.00 13.14 2.75
N ALA A 269 -30.87 14.03 3.74
CA ALA A 269 -30.72 15.47 3.50
C ALA A 269 -29.41 15.80 2.75
N MET A 270 -28.30 15.18 3.14
CA MET A 270 -27.01 15.35 2.45
C MET A 270 -27.06 14.82 1.02
N LEU A 271 -27.65 13.63 0.80
CA LEU A 271 -27.81 13.05 -0.53
C LEU A 271 -28.65 13.95 -1.43
N ALA A 272 -29.77 14.48 -0.92
CA ALA A 272 -30.63 15.39 -1.66
C ALA A 272 -29.89 16.68 -2.06
N ALA A 273 -29.11 17.27 -1.14
CA ALA A 273 -28.31 18.45 -1.42
C ALA A 273 -27.26 18.21 -2.52
N ILE A 274 -26.52 17.09 -2.44
CA ILE A 274 -25.50 16.75 -3.44
C ILE A 274 -26.15 16.44 -4.79
N THR A 275 -27.30 15.75 -4.79
CA THR A 275 -28.06 15.47 -6.02
C THR A 275 -28.55 16.74 -6.68
N ALA A 276 -29.08 17.68 -5.88
CA ALA A 276 -29.50 18.98 -6.38
C ALA A 276 -28.33 19.75 -6.99
N PHE A 277 -27.19 19.81 -6.30
CA PHE A 277 -25.97 20.44 -6.82
C PHE A 277 -25.54 19.82 -8.14
N ALA A 278 -25.44 18.48 -8.18
CA ALA A 278 -25.08 17.76 -9.39
C ALA A 278 -26.04 18.08 -10.54
N ASN A 279 -27.35 18.13 -10.31
CA ASN A 279 -28.32 18.44 -11.36
C ASN A 279 -28.23 19.89 -11.88
N GLY A 280 -27.68 20.81 -11.09
CA GLY A 280 -27.41 22.18 -11.53
C GLY A 280 -26.17 22.33 -12.42
N ILE A 281 -25.39 21.27 -12.65
CA ILE A 281 -24.16 21.27 -13.44
C ILE A 281 -24.43 20.67 -14.83
N PRO A 282 -24.13 21.40 -15.93
CA PRO A 282 -24.28 20.87 -17.26
C PRO A 282 -23.26 19.77 -17.56
N VAL A 283 -23.64 18.87 -18.46
CA VAL A 283 -22.72 17.87 -19.01
C VAL A 283 -21.76 18.56 -19.97
N THR A 284 -20.46 18.37 -19.80
CA THR A 284 -19.44 18.97 -20.67
C THR A 284 -19.38 18.19 -21.98
N PRO A 285 -19.81 18.72 -23.14
CA PRO A 285 -19.71 18.00 -24.40
C PRO A 285 -18.23 17.82 -24.79
N ILE A 286 -17.93 16.70 -25.46
CA ILE A 286 -16.61 16.51 -26.06
C ILE A 286 -16.43 17.50 -27.19
N ASP A 287 -15.24 18.10 -27.26
CA ASP A 287 -14.86 18.95 -28.39
C ASP A 287 -14.99 18.14 -29.69
N PRO A 288 -15.91 18.51 -30.60
CA PRO A 288 -16.17 17.76 -31.83
C PRO A 288 -14.99 17.78 -32.81
N ALA A 289 -13.99 18.64 -32.60
CA ALA A 289 -12.78 18.65 -33.42
C ALA A 289 -11.81 17.50 -33.09
N LEU A 290 -11.93 16.88 -31.91
CA LEU A 290 -11.03 15.80 -31.49
C LEU A 290 -11.29 14.52 -32.28
N VAL A 291 -10.22 13.86 -32.71
CA VAL A 291 -10.27 12.47 -33.20
C VAL A 291 -10.28 11.55 -31.99
N VAL A 292 -11.43 10.93 -31.68
CA VAL A 292 -11.61 10.17 -30.42
C VAL A 292 -11.98 8.70 -30.63
N SER A 293 -11.50 7.85 -29.73
CA SER A 293 -11.94 6.46 -29.63
C SER A 293 -13.36 6.34 -29.05
N ASN A 294 -13.94 5.15 -29.11
CA ASN A 294 -14.99 4.76 -28.16
C ASN A 294 -14.47 4.85 -26.73
N ALA A 295 -15.41 4.96 -25.80
CA ALA A 295 -15.09 5.11 -24.39
C ALA A 295 -15.42 3.85 -23.58
N VAL A 296 -14.74 3.70 -22.45
CA VAL A 296 -14.82 2.52 -21.60
C VAL A 296 -14.65 2.92 -20.13
N THR A 297 -15.37 2.26 -19.22
CA THR A 297 -15.13 2.40 -17.77
C THR A 297 -14.16 1.33 -17.28
N LEU A 298 -13.52 1.53 -16.12
CA LEU A 298 -12.57 0.55 -15.60
C LEU A 298 -13.23 -0.84 -15.43
N LYS A 299 -14.47 -0.86 -14.92
CA LYS A 299 -15.24 -2.10 -14.66
C LYS A 299 -15.75 -2.79 -15.94
N GLN A 300 -15.77 -2.12 -17.08
CA GLN A 300 -16.05 -2.74 -18.38
C GLN A 300 -14.84 -3.46 -18.97
N GLY A 301 -13.66 -3.33 -18.35
CA GLY A 301 -12.46 -4.04 -18.74
C GLY A 301 -12.50 -5.54 -18.47
N THR A 302 -11.72 -6.29 -19.23
CA THR A 302 -11.46 -7.71 -18.93
C THR A 302 -10.50 -7.78 -17.75
N ILE A 303 -10.85 -8.47 -16.65
CA ILE A 303 -9.97 -8.60 -15.48
C ILE A 303 -8.65 -9.28 -15.91
N ALA A 304 -7.54 -8.58 -15.69
CA ALA A 304 -6.19 -9.02 -16.02
C ALA A 304 -5.45 -9.64 -14.82
N SER A 305 -6.01 -9.52 -13.62
CA SER A 305 -5.40 -10.02 -12.38
C SER A 305 -5.48 -11.55 -12.25
N GLY A 306 -4.38 -12.17 -11.80
CA GLY A 306 -4.35 -13.59 -11.39
C GLY A 306 -4.14 -14.62 -12.50
N GLY A 307 -4.41 -14.28 -13.78
CA GLY A 307 -4.37 -15.24 -14.91
C GLY A 307 -3.02 -15.87 -15.25
N SER A 308 -1.92 -15.44 -14.61
CA SER A 308 -0.58 -15.98 -14.85
C SER A 308 0.24 -16.20 -13.58
N ARG A 309 -0.38 -16.12 -12.38
CA ARG A 309 0.31 -16.42 -11.12
C ARG A 309 0.47 -17.94 -10.95
N TYR A 310 1.58 -18.37 -10.37
CA TYR A 310 1.75 -19.69 -9.80
C TYR A 310 0.98 -19.77 -8.47
N GLU A 311 -0.14 -20.49 -8.49
CA GLU A 311 -1.06 -20.63 -7.35
C GLU A 311 -1.16 -22.06 -6.80
N ALA A 312 -0.28 -22.98 -7.22
CA ALA A 312 -0.24 -24.30 -6.62
C ALA A 312 0.30 -24.24 -5.18
N ASN A 313 0.00 -25.28 -4.39
CA ASN A 313 0.48 -25.44 -3.01
C ASN A 313 0.01 -24.34 -2.04
N LEU A 314 -1.03 -23.58 -2.39
CA LEU A 314 -1.61 -22.57 -1.51
C LEU A 314 -2.19 -23.19 -0.24
N VAL A 315 -2.04 -22.46 0.86
CA VAL A 315 -2.61 -22.75 2.17
C VAL A 315 -3.60 -21.65 2.60
N ALA A 316 -3.25 -20.39 2.32
CA ALA A 316 -4.10 -19.22 2.55
C ALA A 316 -3.79 -18.14 1.49
N LYS A 317 -4.81 -17.36 1.08
CA LYS A 317 -4.68 -16.30 0.07
C LYS A 317 -5.61 -15.12 0.35
N TYR A 318 -5.05 -13.92 0.43
CA TYR A 318 -5.76 -12.68 0.69
C TYR A 318 -5.46 -11.67 -0.42
N MET A 319 -6.45 -11.45 -1.27
CA MET A 319 -6.41 -10.43 -2.32
C MET A 319 -7.11 -9.14 -1.91
N PHE A 320 -7.83 -9.13 -0.78
CA PHE A 320 -8.55 -7.97 -0.24
C PHE A 320 -9.60 -7.38 -1.20
N GLN A 321 -10.32 -8.25 -1.90
CA GLN A 321 -11.34 -7.88 -2.91
C GLN A 321 -12.62 -7.32 -2.29
N THR A 322 -12.93 -7.72 -1.05
CA THR A 322 -14.13 -7.33 -0.31
C THR A 322 -14.27 -5.82 -0.15
N GLY A 323 -13.16 -5.11 0.07
CA GLY A 323 -13.09 -3.64 0.06
C GLY A 323 -13.93 -2.92 1.13
N SER A 324 -14.61 -3.64 2.02
CA SER A 324 -15.51 -3.09 3.03
C SER A 324 -15.74 -4.07 4.20
N GLY A 325 -16.35 -3.59 5.28
CA GLY A 325 -16.58 -4.39 6.49
C GLY A 325 -15.30 -4.66 7.29
N SER A 326 -15.37 -5.63 8.20
CA SER A 326 -14.29 -5.96 9.14
C SER A 326 -13.67 -7.34 8.91
N THR A 327 -13.87 -7.94 7.73
CA THR A 327 -13.36 -9.28 7.42
C THR A 327 -12.67 -9.29 6.06
N ALA A 328 -11.44 -9.80 6.02
CA ALA A 328 -10.75 -10.14 4.78
C ALA A 328 -10.77 -11.67 4.59
N TYR A 329 -11.45 -12.14 3.54
CA TYR A 329 -11.68 -13.56 3.32
C TYR A 329 -10.46 -14.27 2.73
N ASP A 330 -10.20 -15.50 3.21
CA ASP A 330 -9.23 -16.41 2.64
C ASP A 330 -9.82 -17.07 1.38
N THR A 331 -9.30 -16.67 0.23
CA THR A 331 -9.74 -17.10 -1.11
C THR A 331 -8.84 -18.19 -1.71
N SER A 332 -8.03 -18.87 -0.88
CA SER A 332 -7.15 -19.95 -1.34
C SER A 332 -7.89 -21.20 -1.84
N GLY A 333 -9.17 -21.34 -1.49
CA GLY A 333 -9.93 -22.57 -1.73
C GLY A 333 -9.62 -23.71 -0.75
N VAL A 334 -8.76 -23.49 0.24
CA VAL A 334 -8.39 -24.49 1.26
C VAL A 334 -9.24 -24.33 2.52
N THR A 335 -9.87 -25.42 2.96
CA THR A 335 -10.72 -25.43 4.15
C THR A 335 -10.00 -25.98 5.40
N PRO A 336 -10.32 -25.48 6.62
CA PRO A 336 -11.15 -24.31 6.89
C PRO A 336 -10.51 -23.02 6.36
N ALA A 337 -11.32 -22.06 5.93
CA ALA A 337 -10.83 -20.77 5.45
C ALA A 337 -10.25 -19.99 6.65
N ALA A 338 -9.02 -19.46 6.51
CA ALA A 338 -8.37 -18.66 7.55
C ALA A 338 -8.77 -17.18 7.43
N ASP A 339 -10.07 -16.88 7.44
CA ASP A 339 -10.56 -15.51 7.29
C ASP A 339 -9.97 -14.59 8.38
N LEU A 340 -9.52 -13.39 7.97
CA LEU A 340 -8.89 -12.42 8.87
C LEU A 340 -9.92 -11.42 9.38
N SER A 341 -10.03 -11.31 10.70
CA SER A 341 -10.77 -10.23 11.36
C SER A 341 -9.90 -8.97 11.42
N LEU A 342 -10.43 -7.85 10.92
CA LEU A 342 -9.78 -6.53 10.94
C LEU A 342 -10.12 -5.83 12.26
N SER A 343 -9.10 -5.32 12.95
CA SER A 343 -9.27 -4.65 14.24
C SER A 343 -8.28 -3.49 14.42
N GLY A 344 -8.65 -2.50 15.24
CA GLY A 344 -7.86 -1.29 15.43
C GLY A 344 -7.92 -0.35 14.23
N ASN A 345 -6.82 0.34 13.94
CA ASN A 345 -6.74 1.27 12.81
C ASN A 345 -6.41 0.54 11.51
N VAL A 346 -7.42 -0.07 10.88
CA VAL A 346 -7.32 -0.71 9.56
C VAL A 346 -8.38 -0.13 8.64
N THR A 347 -7.97 0.30 7.45
CA THR A 347 -8.89 0.80 6.42
C THR A 347 -8.69 0.06 5.11
N TRP A 348 -9.73 -0.01 4.28
CA TRP A 348 -9.63 -0.57 2.95
C TRP A 348 -9.04 0.46 1.98
N VAL A 349 -8.19 0.00 1.06
CA VAL A 349 -7.65 0.86 -0.01
C VAL A 349 -8.26 0.52 -1.36
N GLY A 350 -8.44 1.52 -2.22
CA GLY A 350 -8.88 1.34 -3.60
C GLY A 350 -7.95 0.41 -4.40
N GLY A 351 -8.49 -0.26 -5.42
CA GLY A 351 -7.73 -1.22 -6.23
C GLY A 351 -7.32 -2.51 -5.50
N TRP A 352 -8.11 -2.91 -4.49
CA TRP A 352 -7.87 -3.99 -3.52
C TRP A 352 -6.72 -3.72 -2.55
N GLY A 353 -6.91 -4.08 -1.28
CA GLY A 353 -5.89 -3.99 -0.22
C GLY A 353 -6.43 -3.45 1.10
N ILE A 354 -5.56 -3.45 2.11
CA ILE A 354 -5.78 -2.80 3.41
C ILE A 354 -4.61 -1.89 3.77
N ASP A 355 -4.90 -0.76 4.40
CA ASP A 355 -3.92 0.11 5.06
C ASP A 355 -3.98 -0.12 6.56
N ILE A 356 -2.83 -0.40 7.16
CA ILE A 356 -2.65 -0.70 8.57
C ILE A 356 -1.98 0.51 9.21
N GLY A 357 -2.74 1.22 10.04
CA GLY A 357 -2.23 2.30 10.89
C GLY A 357 -1.84 1.79 12.28
N MET A 358 -1.35 2.71 13.11
CA MET A 358 -0.99 2.43 14.50
C MET A 358 -2.14 1.75 15.28
N GLY A 359 -1.84 0.64 15.95
CA GLY A 359 -2.80 -0.18 16.69
C GLY A 359 -3.67 -1.09 15.82
N GLY A 360 -3.51 -1.07 14.49
CA GLY A 360 -4.23 -1.92 13.56
C GLY A 360 -3.60 -3.31 13.41
N LYS A 361 -4.44 -4.32 13.16
CA LYS A 361 -4.04 -5.66 12.69
C LYS A 361 -5.18 -6.41 12.01
N ALA A 362 -4.83 -7.38 11.17
CA ALA A 362 -5.74 -8.37 10.61
C ALA A 362 -5.37 -9.76 11.14
N GLN A 363 -6.30 -10.53 11.73
CA GLN A 363 -5.97 -11.77 12.42
C GLN A 363 -7.00 -12.88 12.19
N ALA A 364 -6.52 -14.08 11.85
CA ALA A 364 -7.35 -15.29 11.80
C ALA A 364 -7.46 -15.94 13.19
N SER A 365 -8.46 -16.81 13.39
CA SER A 365 -8.54 -17.60 14.61
C SER A 365 -7.43 -18.66 14.64
N THR A 366 -7.06 -19.11 15.84
CA THR A 366 -6.11 -20.22 16.02
C THR A 366 -6.63 -21.51 15.37
N SER A 367 -7.94 -21.78 15.50
CA SER A 367 -8.58 -22.96 14.92
C SER A 367 -8.48 -23.03 13.40
N THR A 368 -8.73 -21.93 12.68
CA THR A 368 -8.62 -21.91 11.20
C THR A 368 -7.18 -21.78 10.74
N SER A 369 -6.31 -21.17 11.55
CA SER A 369 -4.87 -21.08 11.27
C SER A 369 -4.14 -22.41 11.44
N SER A 370 -4.68 -23.37 12.22
CA SER A 370 -4.05 -24.68 12.46
C SER A 370 -3.71 -25.47 11.19
N LYS A 371 -4.41 -25.20 10.07
CA LYS A 371 -4.10 -25.81 8.76
C LYS A 371 -2.71 -25.45 8.24
N LEU A 372 -2.16 -24.27 8.63
CA LEU A 372 -0.82 -23.84 8.23
C LEU A 372 0.22 -24.83 8.77
N ALA A 373 0.21 -25.08 10.08
CA ALA A 373 1.10 -26.04 10.71
C ALA A 373 0.95 -27.44 10.07
N ALA A 374 -0.28 -27.95 9.92
CA ALA A 374 -0.51 -29.29 9.36
C ALA A 374 0.05 -29.45 7.93
N MET A 375 -0.26 -28.50 7.03
CA MET A 375 0.17 -28.58 5.64
C MET A 375 1.67 -28.29 5.45
N ILE A 376 2.27 -27.44 6.30
CA ILE A 376 3.70 -27.12 6.24
C ILE A 376 4.55 -28.21 6.91
N GLN A 377 4.10 -28.80 8.02
CA GLN A 377 4.77 -29.95 8.64
C GLN A 377 4.82 -31.16 7.70
N SER A 378 3.75 -31.40 6.94
CA SER A 378 3.71 -32.51 5.97
C SER A 378 4.64 -32.33 4.77
N SER A 379 4.93 -31.09 4.37
CA SER A 379 5.80 -30.77 3.23
C SER A 379 7.25 -30.52 3.65
N GLY A 380 7.48 -30.01 4.86
CA GLY A 380 8.78 -29.66 5.41
C GLY A 380 9.33 -28.30 4.93
N GLU A 381 8.54 -27.53 4.19
CA GLU A 381 8.94 -26.28 3.53
C GLU A 381 7.74 -25.35 3.35
N TYR A 382 8.00 -24.04 3.16
CA TYR A 382 6.94 -23.07 2.96
C TYR A 382 7.41 -21.81 2.22
N SER A 383 6.44 -21.00 1.78
CA SER A 383 6.68 -19.62 1.36
C SER A 383 5.62 -18.68 1.91
N ILE A 384 6.04 -17.49 2.34
CA ILE A 384 5.19 -16.33 2.60
C ILE A 384 5.45 -15.34 1.48
N GLU A 385 4.43 -15.05 0.67
CA GLU A 385 4.46 -14.06 -0.40
C GLU A 385 3.58 -12.88 -0.02
N ALA A 386 4.08 -11.66 -0.14
CA ALA A 386 3.33 -10.44 0.14
C ALA A 386 3.61 -9.33 -0.87
N TRP A 387 2.61 -8.48 -1.13
CA TRP A 387 2.80 -7.19 -1.78
C TRP A 387 2.48 -6.09 -0.80
N VAL A 388 3.51 -5.30 -0.45
CA VAL A 388 3.45 -4.36 0.67
C VAL A 388 4.09 -3.03 0.31
N ALA A 389 3.53 -1.94 0.83
CA ALA A 389 4.15 -0.63 0.82
C ALA A 389 4.30 -0.16 2.28
N PRO A 390 5.49 -0.31 2.89
CA PRO A 390 5.79 0.26 4.20
C PRO A 390 5.43 1.75 4.27
N ALA A 391 4.80 2.18 5.35
CA ALA A 391 4.50 3.60 5.56
C ALA A 391 5.76 4.47 5.63
N ASN A 392 6.85 3.89 6.14
CA ASN A 392 8.19 4.46 6.15
C ASN A 392 9.23 3.34 6.38
N VAL A 393 10.52 3.70 6.27
CA VAL A 393 11.67 2.79 6.44
C VAL A 393 12.38 2.94 7.80
N THR A 394 11.69 3.48 8.80
CA THR A 394 12.21 3.65 10.17
C THR A 394 11.58 2.69 11.18
N GLN A 395 10.68 1.81 10.73
CA GLN A 395 9.94 0.88 11.57
C GLN A 395 10.84 -0.28 12.00
N THR A 396 11.05 -0.46 13.30
CA THR A 396 11.91 -1.51 13.85
C THR A 396 11.09 -2.59 14.53
N SER A 397 11.50 -3.86 14.43
CA SER A 397 10.74 -5.00 14.98
C SER A 397 9.26 -5.01 14.56
N ALA A 398 8.99 -4.68 13.30
CA ALA A 398 7.66 -4.47 12.76
C ALA A 398 7.23 -5.67 11.90
N TYR A 399 6.16 -6.37 12.27
CA TYR A 399 5.80 -7.65 11.63
C TYR A 399 4.70 -7.49 10.59
N ILE A 400 5.01 -7.92 9.36
CA ILE A 400 4.15 -7.82 8.19
C ILE A 400 3.19 -9.01 8.16
N VAL A 401 3.73 -10.22 8.26
CA VAL A 401 2.99 -11.49 8.32
C VAL A 401 3.62 -12.34 9.42
N SER A 402 2.83 -12.78 10.40
CA SER A 402 3.30 -13.64 11.50
C SER A 402 2.34 -14.79 11.74
N TYR A 403 2.88 -16.01 11.88
CA TYR A 403 2.18 -17.16 12.42
C TYR A 403 2.77 -17.47 13.80
N SER A 404 2.10 -17.00 14.85
CA SER A 404 2.68 -17.01 16.20
C SER A 404 1.66 -17.15 17.34
N GLY A 405 2.20 -17.43 18.53
CA GLY A 405 1.47 -17.36 19.79
C GLY A 405 1.76 -16.10 20.61
N SER A 406 2.96 -15.53 20.52
CA SER A 406 3.38 -14.37 21.33
C SER A 406 4.57 -13.62 20.74
N ASN A 407 5.05 -12.57 21.42
CA ASN A 407 6.24 -11.82 21.03
C ASN A 407 7.55 -12.63 21.06
N THR A 408 7.55 -13.77 21.75
CA THR A 408 8.73 -14.61 22.00
C THR A 408 8.53 -16.07 21.55
N THR A 409 7.40 -16.39 20.92
CA THR A 409 7.12 -17.76 20.45
C THR A 409 6.35 -17.70 19.14
N ARG A 410 6.91 -18.30 18.09
CA ARG A 410 6.36 -18.26 16.73
C ARG A 410 6.79 -19.47 15.92
N ASP A 411 6.12 -19.70 14.82
CA ASP A 411 6.56 -20.66 13.81
C ASP A 411 7.17 -19.95 12.60
N ALA A 412 6.58 -18.85 12.12
CA ALA A 412 7.14 -18.07 11.03
C ALA A 412 6.79 -16.57 11.15
N THR A 413 7.71 -15.69 10.73
CA THR A 413 7.44 -14.24 10.58
C THR A 413 8.19 -13.69 9.37
N LEU A 414 7.50 -12.91 8.54
CA LEU A 414 8.08 -11.91 7.64
C LEU A 414 7.90 -10.53 8.30
N GLY A 415 9.00 -9.83 8.54
CA GLY A 415 9.03 -8.54 9.21
C GLY A 415 9.92 -7.52 8.53
N GLN A 416 9.95 -6.33 9.10
CA GLN A 416 10.78 -5.19 8.72
C GLN A 416 11.55 -4.72 9.95
N ASP A 417 12.84 -4.42 9.73
CA ASP A 417 13.69 -3.72 10.69
C ASP A 417 14.40 -2.55 9.99
N ALA A 418 13.88 -1.35 10.19
CA ALA A 418 14.23 -0.14 9.46
C ALA A 418 14.21 -0.37 7.93
N MET A 419 15.36 -0.27 7.27
CA MET A 419 15.53 -0.46 5.82
C MET A 419 15.77 -1.94 5.42
N GLN A 420 15.62 -2.88 6.36
CA GLN A 420 15.87 -4.29 6.16
C GLN A 420 14.56 -5.10 6.23
N TYR A 421 14.50 -6.20 5.51
CA TYR A 421 13.50 -7.23 5.74
C TYR A 421 14.06 -8.33 6.65
N GLU A 422 13.18 -8.93 7.44
CA GLU A 422 13.50 -9.95 8.44
C GLU A 422 12.65 -11.20 8.21
N GLY A 423 13.29 -12.37 8.21
CA GLY A 423 12.67 -13.69 8.21
C GLY A 423 12.97 -14.40 9.52
N ARG A 424 11.94 -14.96 10.16
CA ARG A 424 12.07 -15.89 11.29
C ARG A 424 11.35 -17.19 10.96
N ALA A 425 11.99 -18.31 11.23
CA ALA A 425 11.41 -19.64 11.07
C ALA A 425 11.79 -20.51 12.26
N ARG A 426 10.81 -21.10 12.95
CA ARG A 426 11.06 -22.13 13.95
C ARG A 426 11.42 -23.43 13.26
N SER A 427 12.54 -24.02 13.63
CA SER A 427 12.97 -25.32 13.10
C SER A 427 13.72 -26.12 14.17
N SER A 428 14.33 -27.23 13.78
CA SER A 428 15.28 -27.97 14.60
C SER A 428 16.63 -27.27 14.80
N THR A 429 16.91 -26.19 14.06
CA THR A 429 18.16 -25.42 14.13
C THR A 429 18.00 -24.03 14.76
N THR A 430 16.77 -23.60 15.06
CA THR A 430 16.46 -22.35 15.77
C THR A 430 15.80 -22.60 17.13
N ASP A 431 15.66 -21.55 17.92
CA ASP A 431 14.81 -21.59 19.11
C ASP A 431 13.29 -21.55 18.75
N THR A 432 12.44 -21.55 19.79
CA THR A 432 10.97 -21.46 19.67
C THR A 432 10.48 -20.11 19.14
N ASN A 433 11.37 -19.15 18.94
CA ASN A 433 11.10 -17.82 18.42
C ASN A 433 11.71 -17.60 17.02
N GLY A 434 12.24 -18.66 16.39
CA GLY A 434 12.91 -18.59 15.10
C GLY A 434 14.19 -17.77 15.12
N THR A 435 14.94 -17.79 16.23
CA THR A 435 16.24 -17.12 16.38
C THR A 435 17.40 -18.10 16.09
N PRO A 436 18.47 -17.67 15.40
CA PRO A 436 18.68 -16.33 14.82
C PRO A 436 17.80 -16.06 13.58
N PRO A 437 17.32 -14.82 13.38
CA PRO A 437 16.60 -14.44 12.17
C PRO A 437 17.52 -14.33 10.96
N LEU A 438 16.96 -14.48 9.75
CA LEU A 438 17.57 -14.00 8.52
C LEU A 438 17.21 -12.50 8.37
N ILE A 439 18.21 -11.62 8.27
CA ILE A 439 17.99 -10.18 8.08
C ILE A 439 18.76 -9.74 6.83
N THR A 440 18.12 -8.98 5.94
CA THR A 440 18.79 -8.49 4.72
C THR A 440 19.87 -7.45 5.05
N THR A 441 20.95 -7.34 4.27
CA THR A 441 21.98 -6.31 4.55
C THR A 441 21.44 -4.86 4.54
N THR A 442 22.07 -3.97 5.30
CA THR A 442 21.76 -2.53 5.27
C THR A 442 22.27 -1.84 4.01
N THR A 443 23.30 -2.39 3.35
CA THR A 443 23.96 -1.80 2.18
C THR A 443 23.01 -1.62 1.00
N THR A 444 22.03 -2.52 0.84
CA THR A 444 21.07 -2.48 -0.28
C THR A 444 19.79 -1.70 0.05
N GLY A 445 19.50 -1.45 1.32
CA GLY A 445 18.24 -0.81 1.74
C GLY A 445 17.01 -1.52 1.16
N ALA A 446 16.89 -2.82 1.42
CA ALA A 446 15.89 -3.68 0.78
C ALA A 446 14.44 -3.21 0.98
N ALA A 447 14.10 -2.71 2.16
CA ALA A 447 12.79 -2.15 2.45
C ALA A 447 12.72 -0.67 2.03
N GLN A 448 11.70 -0.32 1.25
CA GLN A 448 11.46 1.02 0.71
C GLN A 448 10.01 1.44 0.99
N ALA A 449 9.76 2.76 1.10
CA ALA A 449 8.40 3.29 1.26
C ALA A 449 7.64 3.33 -0.08
N ALA A 450 7.62 2.19 -0.79
CA ALA A 450 6.98 2.00 -2.08
C ALA A 450 6.40 0.58 -2.14
N LEU A 451 5.48 0.33 -3.08
CA LEU A 451 4.91 -1.01 -3.25
C LEU A 451 5.97 -1.99 -3.74
N GLN A 452 6.27 -3.00 -2.92
CA GLN A 452 7.26 -4.03 -3.17
C GLN A 452 6.64 -5.42 -3.09
N HIS A 453 7.13 -6.32 -3.92
CA HIS A 453 6.86 -7.75 -3.83
C HIS A 453 7.91 -8.40 -2.95
N VAL A 454 7.51 -8.97 -1.82
CA VAL A 454 8.42 -9.56 -0.84
C VAL A 454 8.05 -11.02 -0.63
N VAL A 455 9.04 -11.91 -0.76
CA VAL A 455 8.85 -13.35 -0.55
C VAL A 455 9.87 -13.87 0.44
N LEU A 456 9.41 -14.54 1.49
CA LEU A 456 10.22 -15.37 2.38
C LEU A 456 9.96 -16.83 2.03
N THR A 457 11.00 -17.57 1.64
CA THR A 457 10.92 -19.03 1.44
C THR A 457 11.72 -19.74 2.51
N TYR A 458 11.30 -20.94 2.90
CA TYR A 458 12.10 -21.85 3.72
C TYR A 458 12.11 -23.24 3.09
N ASP A 459 13.30 -23.82 2.96
CA ASP A 459 13.47 -25.24 2.64
C ASP A 459 14.43 -25.93 3.63
N PRO A 460 14.27 -27.24 3.89
CA PRO A 460 15.00 -27.94 4.95
C PRO A 460 16.50 -28.09 4.67
N VAL A 461 16.97 -27.82 3.44
CA VAL A 461 18.39 -27.92 3.07
C VAL A 461 19.08 -26.58 3.20
N ASN A 462 18.48 -25.52 2.65
CA ASN A 462 19.11 -24.21 2.57
C ASN A 462 18.61 -23.20 3.61
N GLY A 463 17.53 -23.50 4.34
CA GLY A 463 16.92 -22.59 5.29
C GLY A 463 16.13 -21.49 4.61
N GLN A 464 16.12 -20.31 5.24
CA GLN A 464 15.37 -19.14 4.80
C GLN A 464 16.05 -18.44 3.61
N ARG A 465 15.26 -17.86 2.71
CA ARG A 465 15.71 -16.88 1.71
C ARG A 465 14.68 -15.78 1.54
N ILE A 466 15.15 -14.55 1.36
CA ILE A 466 14.32 -13.37 1.09
C ILE A 466 14.50 -12.94 -0.37
N TYR A 467 13.40 -12.56 -0.99
CA TYR A 467 13.34 -12.01 -2.34
C TYR A 467 12.56 -10.69 -2.31
N VAL A 468 13.05 -9.69 -3.03
CA VAL A 468 12.40 -8.40 -3.21
C VAL A 468 12.26 -8.12 -4.70
N ASN A 469 11.06 -7.77 -5.15
CA ASN A 469 10.71 -7.48 -6.54
C ASN A 469 11.17 -8.58 -7.50
N GLY A 470 10.94 -9.84 -7.11
CA GLY A 470 11.29 -11.00 -7.90
C GLY A 470 12.78 -11.39 -7.88
N VAL A 471 13.63 -10.74 -7.09
CA VAL A 471 15.09 -10.98 -7.06
C VAL A 471 15.53 -11.39 -5.67
N SER A 472 16.39 -12.42 -5.56
CA SER A 472 16.96 -12.82 -4.26
C SER A 472 17.87 -11.74 -3.69
N THR A 473 17.79 -11.50 -2.39
CA THR A 473 18.66 -10.52 -1.72
C THR A 473 20.09 -11.04 -1.50
N GLY A 474 20.30 -12.36 -1.63
CA GLY A 474 21.62 -13.00 -1.52
C GLY A 474 22.11 -13.20 -0.08
N ASP A 475 21.34 -12.77 0.92
CA ASP A 475 21.66 -12.93 2.33
C ASP A 475 21.56 -14.41 2.76
N ALA A 476 22.56 -14.88 3.51
CA ALA A 476 22.60 -16.26 4.00
C ALA A 476 21.85 -16.40 5.32
N ASP A 477 21.03 -17.46 5.45
CA ASP A 477 20.37 -17.80 6.72
C ASP A 477 21.41 -18.26 7.76
N PRO A 478 21.58 -17.53 8.88
CA PRO A 478 22.52 -17.93 9.93
C PRO A 478 22.14 -19.27 10.61
N ALA A 479 20.86 -19.63 10.64
CA ALA A 479 20.38 -20.87 11.24
C ALA A 479 20.47 -22.09 10.30
N LYS A 480 20.60 -21.85 8.99
CA LYS A 480 20.54 -22.87 7.92
C LYS A 480 19.23 -23.68 7.93
N GLY A 481 19.12 -24.66 7.04
CA GLY A 481 17.99 -25.58 6.98
C GLY A 481 17.87 -26.52 8.18
N GLY A 482 16.65 -27.01 8.41
CA GLY A 482 16.29 -27.89 9.51
C GLY A 482 14.86 -28.42 9.37
N SER A 483 14.46 -29.32 10.26
CA SER A 483 13.10 -29.88 10.29
C SER A 483 12.10 -28.88 10.88
N LEU A 484 10.91 -28.77 10.27
CA LEU A 484 9.77 -27.98 10.75
C LEU A 484 8.78 -28.80 11.60
N ALA A 485 9.12 -30.05 11.95
CA ALA A 485 8.20 -30.96 12.65
C ALA A 485 7.72 -30.44 14.03
N ASN A 486 8.41 -29.46 14.62
CA ASN A 486 8.09 -28.86 15.92
C ASN A 486 7.17 -27.63 15.87
N TRP A 487 6.57 -27.33 14.72
CA TRP A 487 5.58 -26.25 14.58
C TRP A 487 4.35 -26.47 15.46
N ASP A 488 3.83 -25.39 16.01
CA ASP A 488 2.72 -25.38 16.96
C ASP A 488 1.41 -24.94 16.27
N SER A 489 0.50 -25.90 16.13
CA SER A 489 -0.79 -25.68 15.45
C SER A 489 -1.77 -24.80 16.23
N THR A 490 -1.43 -24.36 17.46
CA THR A 490 -2.27 -23.49 18.29
C THR A 490 -2.08 -22.00 18.02
N PHE A 491 -1.14 -21.64 17.15
CA PHE A 491 -0.84 -20.25 16.80
C PHE A 491 -1.88 -19.64 15.85
N ALA A 492 -1.87 -18.31 15.75
CA ALA A 492 -2.75 -17.54 14.86
C ALA A 492 -1.96 -16.86 13.76
N LEU A 493 -2.53 -16.78 12.56
CA LEU A 493 -2.02 -15.94 11.48
C LEU A 493 -2.43 -14.48 11.71
N VAL A 494 -1.46 -13.57 11.66
CA VAL A 494 -1.62 -12.13 11.91
C VAL A 494 -0.90 -11.34 10.81
N LEU A 495 -1.54 -10.28 10.31
CA LEU A 495 -0.96 -9.30 9.42
C LEU A 495 -0.84 -7.92 10.09
N GLY A 496 0.28 -7.25 9.84
CA GLY A 496 0.58 -5.89 10.31
C GLY A 496 0.89 -5.75 11.80
N ASN A 497 0.93 -6.85 12.54
CA ASN A 497 1.31 -6.87 13.95
C ASN A 497 1.63 -8.30 14.40
N GLU A 498 1.70 -8.50 15.72
CA GLU A 498 1.72 -9.78 16.40
C GLU A 498 0.42 -10.03 17.18
N THR A 499 0.18 -11.26 17.63
CA THR A 499 -1.00 -11.63 18.45
C THR A 499 -1.19 -10.68 19.65
N THR A 500 -0.10 -10.26 20.29
CA THR A 500 -0.10 -9.36 21.46
C THR A 500 -0.26 -7.87 21.13
N GLY A 501 -0.12 -7.48 19.85
CA GLY A 501 -0.18 -6.08 19.42
C GLY A 501 1.13 -5.27 19.57
N GLN A 502 2.24 -5.89 19.97
CA GLN A 502 3.49 -5.19 20.32
C GLN A 502 4.56 -5.15 19.21
N ARG A 503 4.21 -5.56 17.99
CA ARG A 503 5.13 -5.63 16.84
C ARG A 503 4.54 -4.91 15.64
N GLN A 504 4.04 -3.71 15.88
CA GLN A 504 3.27 -2.94 14.92
C GLN A 504 4.08 -2.71 13.64
N TRP A 505 3.48 -3.10 12.52
CA TRP A 505 3.86 -2.64 11.20
C TRP A 505 2.78 -1.73 10.65
N GLN A 506 3.19 -0.63 10.02
CA GLN A 506 2.31 0.33 9.37
C GLN A 506 2.59 0.40 7.87
N GLY A 507 1.52 0.50 7.10
CA GLY A 507 1.58 0.59 5.65
C GLY A 507 0.47 -0.19 4.97
N VAL A 508 0.57 -0.29 3.65
CA VAL A 508 -0.45 -0.90 2.79
C VAL A 508 -0.06 -2.34 2.46
N ILE A 509 -1.00 -3.27 2.64
CA ILE A 509 -0.90 -4.66 2.17
C ILE A 509 -1.90 -4.85 1.02
N LYS A 510 -1.38 -5.15 -0.17
CA LYS A 510 -2.18 -5.39 -1.39
C LYS A 510 -2.47 -6.87 -1.63
N PHE A 511 -1.63 -7.75 -1.09
CA PHE A 511 -1.76 -9.20 -1.28
C PHE A 511 -0.95 -9.96 -0.23
N VAL A 512 -1.46 -11.09 0.23
CA VAL A 512 -0.69 -12.11 0.99
C VAL A 512 -1.08 -13.50 0.51
N ALA A 513 -0.09 -14.37 0.32
CA ALA A 513 -0.29 -15.80 0.11
C ALA A 513 0.70 -16.62 0.94
N ILE A 514 0.25 -17.77 1.41
CA ILE A 514 1.08 -18.76 2.09
C ILE A 514 1.05 -20.04 1.27
N HIS A 515 2.21 -20.57 0.93
CA HIS A 515 2.37 -21.84 0.23
C HIS A 515 3.03 -22.87 1.13
N ASN A 516 2.67 -24.15 1.03
CA ASN A 516 3.33 -25.25 1.72
C ASN A 516 4.50 -25.85 0.90
N ARG A 517 5.14 -25.03 0.06
CA ARG A 517 6.37 -25.35 -0.68
C ARG A 517 7.26 -24.12 -0.74
N ALA A 518 8.57 -24.31 -0.81
CA ALA A 518 9.48 -23.22 -1.16
C ALA A 518 9.28 -22.87 -2.64
N LEU A 519 8.87 -21.64 -2.93
CA LEU A 519 8.72 -21.16 -4.30
C LEU A 519 10.11 -21.04 -4.94
N THR A 520 10.22 -21.53 -6.17
CA THR A 520 11.44 -21.38 -6.97
C THR A 520 11.59 -19.95 -7.48
N GLN A 521 12.82 -19.53 -7.77
CA GLN A 521 13.12 -18.22 -8.38
C GLN A 521 12.25 -17.92 -9.63
N ALA A 522 12.01 -18.93 -10.48
CA ALA A 522 11.18 -18.77 -11.67
C ALA A 522 9.70 -18.54 -11.32
N GLN A 523 9.16 -19.26 -10.33
CA GLN A 523 7.78 -19.05 -9.84
C GLN A 523 7.62 -17.69 -9.17
N ILE A 524 8.64 -17.24 -8.42
CA ILE A 524 8.65 -15.92 -7.78
C ILE A 524 8.66 -14.81 -8.85
N GLN A 525 9.48 -14.94 -9.91
CA GLN A 525 9.49 -14.00 -11.03
C GLN A 525 8.17 -14.01 -11.80
N GLN A 526 7.57 -15.19 -12.01
CA GLN A 526 6.25 -15.31 -12.62
C GLN A 526 5.19 -14.57 -11.80
N ASN A 527 5.18 -14.76 -10.48
CA ASN A 527 4.25 -14.08 -9.58
C ASN A 527 4.52 -12.56 -9.50
N PHE A 528 5.79 -12.15 -9.53
CA PHE A 528 6.16 -10.74 -9.60
C PHE A 528 5.62 -10.08 -10.88
N ALA A 529 5.87 -10.71 -12.03
CA ALA A 529 5.44 -10.20 -13.34
C ALA A 529 3.91 -10.12 -13.47
N ALA A 530 3.18 -11.07 -12.88
CA ALA A 530 1.72 -11.00 -12.82
C ALA A 530 1.23 -9.79 -12.01
N GLY A 531 1.97 -9.42 -10.95
CA GLY A 531 1.59 -8.34 -10.04
C GLY A 531 0.31 -8.61 -9.26
N VAL A 532 -0.22 -7.57 -8.61
CA VAL A 532 -1.42 -7.64 -7.76
C VAL A 532 -2.33 -6.42 -7.96
N GLY A 533 -3.43 -6.37 -7.20
CA GLY A 533 -4.45 -5.34 -7.28
C GLY A 533 -5.47 -5.64 -8.37
N GLU A 534 -6.47 -4.77 -8.46
CA GLU A 534 -7.54 -4.87 -9.44
C GLU A 534 -7.08 -4.29 -10.80
N LYS A 535 -6.57 -5.16 -11.68
CA LYS A 535 -6.06 -4.81 -13.01
C LYS A 535 -7.07 -5.21 -14.09
N TYR A 536 -7.15 -4.38 -15.12
CA TYR A 536 -8.06 -4.52 -16.24
C TYR A 536 -7.33 -4.35 -17.57
N TYR A 537 -7.69 -5.16 -18.56
CA TYR A 537 -7.46 -4.84 -19.96
C TYR A 537 -8.63 -3.99 -20.45
N LEU A 538 -8.37 -2.72 -20.75
CA LEU A 538 -9.34 -1.78 -21.33
C LEU A 538 -9.14 -1.70 -22.83
N LEU A 539 -10.23 -1.83 -23.57
CA LEU A 539 -10.25 -1.86 -25.03
C LEU A 539 -10.96 -0.62 -25.57
N PHE A 540 -10.20 0.39 -25.96
CA PHE A 540 -10.72 1.61 -26.58
C PHE A 540 -11.01 1.35 -28.05
N GLY A 541 -12.29 1.26 -28.43
CA GLY A 541 -12.69 0.96 -29.81
C GLY A 541 -12.23 2.03 -30.80
N VAL A 542 -11.55 1.62 -31.86
CA VAL A 542 -11.03 2.53 -32.92
C VAL A 542 -11.37 2.04 -34.33
N SER A 543 -12.23 1.03 -34.47
CA SER A 543 -12.56 0.42 -35.77
C SER A 543 -13.04 1.42 -36.81
N ALA A 544 -13.85 2.41 -36.41
CA ALA A 544 -14.34 3.45 -37.30
C ALA A 544 -13.23 4.40 -37.82
N LEU A 545 -12.15 4.58 -37.06
CA LEU A 545 -11.05 5.48 -37.41
C LEU A 545 -9.97 4.80 -38.26
N THR A 546 -9.83 3.48 -38.12
CA THR A 546 -8.74 2.71 -38.73
C THR A 546 -9.19 1.90 -39.95
N GLY A 547 -10.50 1.62 -40.07
CA GLY A 547 -11.03 0.70 -41.07
C GLY A 547 -10.72 -0.78 -40.80
N VAL A 548 -10.06 -1.11 -39.69
CA VAL A 548 -9.77 -2.49 -39.28
C VAL A 548 -10.92 -2.99 -38.39
N PRO A 549 -11.63 -4.08 -38.77
CA PRO A 549 -12.74 -4.63 -37.99
C PRO A 549 -12.30 -5.02 -36.57
N GLN A 550 -13.16 -4.77 -35.59
CA GLN A 550 -12.91 -5.06 -34.16
C GLN A 550 -11.51 -4.65 -33.67
N SER A 551 -11.02 -3.49 -34.14
CA SER A 551 -9.75 -2.92 -33.69
C SER A 551 -9.91 -1.99 -32.49
N TYR A 552 -8.93 -2.08 -31.60
CA TYR A 552 -8.87 -1.40 -30.32
C TYR A 552 -7.46 -0.89 -30.02
N ILE A 553 -7.38 0.18 -29.23
CA ILE A 553 -6.20 0.43 -28.40
C ILE A 553 -6.44 -0.25 -27.06
N LEU A 554 -5.65 -1.27 -26.75
CA LEU A 554 -5.66 -1.98 -25.49
C LEU A 554 -4.74 -1.28 -24.49
N PHE A 555 -5.21 -1.08 -23.26
CA PHE A 555 -4.40 -0.66 -22.12
C PHE A 555 -4.48 -1.67 -20.99
N GLN A 556 -3.39 -1.83 -20.24
CA GLN A 556 -3.50 -2.28 -18.85
C GLN A 556 -3.83 -1.08 -17.97
N ALA A 557 -4.91 -1.18 -17.21
CA ALA A 557 -5.36 -0.15 -16.29
C ALA A 557 -5.62 -0.72 -14.89
N THR A 558 -5.30 0.06 -13.86
CA THR A 558 -5.64 -0.27 -12.47
C THR A 558 -5.98 0.98 -11.70
N GLN A 559 -6.80 0.87 -10.66
CA GLN A 559 -6.95 1.93 -9.69
C GLN A 559 -5.66 2.00 -8.87
N TYR A 560 -4.88 3.06 -9.08
CA TYR A 560 -3.57 3.24 -8.46
C TYR A 560 -3.72 3.52 -6.97
N ASP A 561 -4.64 4.43 -6.65
CA ASP A 561 -5.08 4.78 -5.30
C ASP A 561 -6.53 5.30 -5.35
N THR A 562 -6.99 5.95 -4.28
CA THR A 562 -8.35 6.52 -4.22
C THR A 562 -8.54 7.73 -5.16
N TYR A 563 -7.46 8.29 -5.72
CA TYR A 563 -7.46 9.55 -6.48
C TYR A 563 -7.04 9.40 -7.95
N GLY A 564 -6.54 8.24 -8.38
CA GLY A 564 -6.04 8.08 -9.74
C GLY A 564 -6.03 6.65 -10.27
N TYR A 565 -5.87 6.57 -11.59
CA TYR A 565 -5.73 5.33 -12.35
C TYR A 565 -4.38 5.29 -13.04
N LEU A 566 -3.69 4.15 -12.93
CA LEU A 566 -2.47 3.89 -13.70
C LEU A 566 -2.86 3.20 -15.02
N PHE A 567 -2.53 3.84 -16.14
CA PHE A 567 -2.62 3.28 -17.49
C PHE A 567 -1.23 2.94 -17.99
N SER A 568 -1.06 1.76 -18.60
CA SER A 568 0.25 1.30 -19.10
C SER A 568 0.11 0.31 -20.25
N GLN A 569 1.24 0.08 -20.94
CA GLN A 569 1.37 -0.87 -22.04
C GLN A 569 0.30 -0.72 -23.14
N PRO A 570 0.13 0.48 -23.74
CA PRO A 570 -0.80 0.64 -24.87
C PRO A 570 -0.41 -0.29 -26.02
N LYS A 571 -1.37 -1.04 -26.55
CA LYS A 571 -1.22 -1.91 -27.73
C LYS A 571 -2.30 -1.62 -28.76
N PHE A 572 -1.95 -1.65 -30.04
CA PHE A 572 -2.97 -1.81 -31.09
C PHE A 572 -3.28 -3.29 -31.28
N ILE A 573 -4.55 -3.67 -31.29
CA ILE A 573 -4.98 -5.06 -31.48
C ILE A 573 -6.32 -5.14 -32.22
N SER A 574 -6.50 -6.18 -33.05
CA SER A 574 -7.81 -6.61 -33.55
C SER A 574 -8.27 -7.86 -32.83
N LEU A 575 -9.53 -7.91 -32.40
CA LEU A 575 -10.17 -9.12 -31.87
C LEU A 575 -10.84 -9.97 -32.96
N ASP A 576 -10.93 -9.47 -34.20
CA ASP A 576 -11.45 -10.25 -35.33
C ASP A 576 -10.33 -11.18 -35.86
N PRO A 577 -10.49 -12.51 -35.76
CA PRO A 577 -9.49 -13.47 -36.24
C PRO A 577 -9.29 -13.43 -37.77
N GLN A 578 -10.22 -12.82 -38.52
CA GLN A 578 -10.16 -12.68 -39.97
C GLN A 578 -9.65 -11.30 -40.42
N ALA A 579 -9.40 -10.37 -39.48
CA ALA A 579 -8.87 -9.05 -39.84
C ALA A 579 -7.48 -9.18 -40.45
N ALA A 580 -7.30 -8.55 -41.62
CA ALA A 580 -5.99 -8.40 -42.21
C ALA A 580 -5.07 -7.60 -41.27
N ALA A 581 -3.80 -8.01 -41.17
CA ALA A 581 -2.81 -7.24 -40.43
C ALA A 581 -2.71 -5.82 -41.02
N PRO A 582 -2.68 -4.76 -40.19
CA PRO A 582 -2.53 -3.41 -40.69
C PRO A 582 -1.26 -3.25 -41.52
N SER A 583 -1.35 -2.58 -42.67
CA SER A 583 -0.21 -2.23 -43.50
C SER A 583 0.10 -0.74 -43.34
N ASN A 584 0.90 -0.40 -42.31
CA ASN A 584 1.40 0.95 -42.04
C ASN A 584 0.33 1.94 -41.50
N LEU A 585 -0.46 1.52 -40.51
CA LEU A 585 -1.42 2.39 -39.83
C LEU A 585 -0.68 3.39 -38.93
N GLN A 586 -0.73 4.68 -39.25
CA GLN A 586 -0.09 5.74 -38.48
C GLN A 586 -0.89 6.07 -37.21
N ILE A 587 -0.19 6.17 -36.08
CA ILE A 587 -0.74 6.66 -34.81
C ILE A 587 0.23 7.71 -34.27
N SER A 588 -0.25 8.94 -34.07
CA SER A 588 0.54 9.99 -33.40
C SER A 588 -0.28 10.79 -32.39
N GLY A 589 0.42 11.28 -31.36
CA GLY A 589 -0.11 12.19 -30.35
C GLY A 589 -1.34 11.66 -29.62
N MET A 590 -1.16 10.61 -28.81
CA MET A 590 -2.26 9.97 -28.09
C MET A 590 -2.45 10.60 -26.72
N ARG A 591 -3.67 11.03 -26.39
CA ARG A 591 -4.04 11.62 -25.10
C ARG A 591 -5.19 10.86 -24.45
N LEU A 592 -5.13 10.72 -23.12
CA LEU A 592 -6.21 10.15 -22.31
C LEU A 592 -7.21 11.24 -21.93
N GLY A 593 -8.49 10.98 -22.12
CA GLY A 593 -9.57 11.80 -21.63
C GLY A 593 -10.40 11.05 -20.60
N VAL A 594 -10.98 11.81 -19.67
CA VAL A 594 -11.85 11.33 -18.61
C VAL A 594 -13.11 12.18 -18.64
N ASN A 595 -14.28 11.53 -18.76
CA ASN A 595 -15.59 12.18 -18.66
C ASN A 595 -15.76 13.38 -19.59
N GLY A 596 -15.35 13.18 -20.83
CA GLY A 596 -15.51 14.13 -21.93
C GLY A 596 -14.49 15.26 -22.00
N VAL A 597 -13.48 15.27 -21.14
CA VAL A 597 -12.38 16.26 -21.17
C VAL A 597 -11.05 15.52 -21.22
N LEU A 598 -10.07 16.06 -21.95
CA LEU A 598 -8.70 15.53 -21.87
C LEU A 598 -8.14 15.70 -20.46
N ALA A 599 -7.48 14.68 -19.93
CA ALA A 599 -6.89 14.76 -18.61
C ALA A 599 -5.84 15.90 -18.58
N PRO A 600 -5.89 16.79 -17.59
CA PRO A 600 -5.02 17.98 -17.54
C PRO A 600 -3.56 17.64 -17.25
N ALA A 601 -3.30 16.43 -16.76
CA ALA A 601 -1.98 15.89 -16.46
C ALA A 601 -1.96 14.39 -16.82
N GLY A 602 -0.75 13.80 -16.85
CA GLY A 602 -0.61 12.38 -17.15
C GLY A 602 -0.75 12.04 -18.65
N GLN A 603 -0.28 12.92 -19.54
CA GLN A 603 -0.32 12.71 -20.99
C GLN A 603 1.01 12.16 -21.54
N ALA A 604 1.51 11.08 -20.95
CA ALA A 604 2.81 10.49 -21.33
C ALA A 604 2.88 9.99 -22.80
N TYR A 605 1.73 9.81 -23.46
CA TYR A 605 1.64 9.33 -24.85
C TYR A 605 1.41 10.46 -25.87
N SER A 606 1.40 11.72 -25.43
CA SER A 606 1.19 12.90 -26.29
C SER A 606 2.27 13.09 -27.36
N THR A 607 3.45 12.49 -27.16
CA THR A 607 4.57 12.51 -28.12
C THR A 607 4.70 11.20 -28.91
N LEU A 608 3.76 10.26 -28.73
CA LEU A 608 3.76 8.99 -29.45
C LEU A 608 3.77 9.25 -30.97
N SER A 609 4.60 8.51 -31.70
CA SER A 609 4.59 8.47 -33.16
C SER A 609 5.03 7.09 -33.60
N VAL A 610 4.08 6.26 -34.03
CA VAL A 610 4.30 4.84 -34.33
C VAL A 610 3.51 4.45 -35.58
N SER A 611 4.12 3.60 -36.41
CA SER A 611 3.42 2.89 -37.48
C SER A 611 3.12 1.47 -37.06
N VAL A 612 1.84 1.08 -37.15
CA VAL A 612 1.37 -0.27 -36.84
C VAL A 612 1.36 -1.14 -38.10
N GLY A 613 1.96 -2.33 -38.00
CA GLY A 613 2.02 -3.33 -39.07
C GLY A 613 3.36 -4.06 -39.15
N GLY A 614 3.54 -4.82 -40.23
CA GLY A 614 4.79 -5.57 -40.49
C GLY A 614 5.09 -6.63 -39.43
N SER A 615 6.37 -6.85 -39.12
CA SER A 615 6.82 -7.85 -38.15
C SER A 615 6.56 -7.48 -36.69
N ALA A 616 6.23 -6.22 -36.40
CA ALA A 616 5.93 -5.75 -35.05
C ALA A 616 4.50 -6.09 -34.59
N TYR A 617 3.61 -6.45 -35.53
CA TYR A 617 2.22 -6.82 -35.25
C TYR A 617 2.02 -8.34 -35.36
N THR A 618 1.28 -8.91 -34.41
CA THR A 618 0.76 -10.27 -34.49
C THR A 618 -0.71 -10.30 -34.13
N ALA A 619 -1.51 -11.16 -34.76
CA ALA A 619 -2.94 -11.30 -34.43
C ALA A 619 -3.16 -11.71 -32.96
N ALA A 620 -2.25 -12.51 -32.39
CA ALA A 620 -2.36 -12.99 -31.01
C ALA A 620 -2.05 -11.92 -29.95
N ASN A 621 -1.05 -11.06 -30.18
CA ASN A 621 -0.54 -10.15 -29.14
C ASN A 621 -0.71 -8.66 -29.48
N GLY A 622 -1.16 -8.34 -30.70
CA GLY A 622 -1.15 -6.98 -31.23
C GLY A 622 0.25 -6.44 -31.45
N GLN A 623 0.38 -5.11 -31.40
CA GLN A 623 1.66 -4.38 -31.42
C GLN A 623 1.71 -3.40 -30.24
N LEU A 624 2.78 -3.47 -29.43
CA LEU A 624 3.04 -2.51 -28.35
C LEU A 624 3.39 -1.13 -28.93
N LEU A 625 2.72 -0.10 -28.43
CA LEU A 625 2.89 1.28 -28.88
C LEU A 625 3.88 2.05 -28.00
N SER A 626 3.88 1.81 -26.69
CA SER A 626 4.79 2.45 -25.74
C SER A 626 5.02 1.58 -24.50
N THR A 627 6.20 1.71 -23.90
CA THR A 627 6.55 1.10 -22.61
C THR A 627 6.24 2.00 -21.42
N LEU A 628 5.88 3.26 -21.66
CA LEU A 628 5.58 4.23 -20.61
C LEU A 628 4.25 3.89 -19.92
N GLY A 629 4.17 4.19 -18.63
CA GLY A 629 2.93 4.25 -17.85
C GLY A 629 2.58 5.70 -17.55
N THR A 630 1.30 5.96 -17.25
CA THR A 630 0.83 7.29 -16.84
C THR A 630 -0.31 7.19 -15.84
N VAL A 631 -0.39 8.17 -14.94
CA VAL A 631 -1.47 8.27 -13.96
C VAL A 631 -2.42 9.39 -14.38
N VAL A 632 -3.71 9.07 -14.50
CA VAL A 632 -4.78 10.05 -14.73
C VAL A 632 -5.67 10.15 -13.50
N PRO A 633 -6.21 11.35 -13.19
CA PRO A 633 -7.04 11.53 -12.00
C PRO A 633 -8.34 10.74 -12.10
N ALA A 634 -8.77 10.19 -10.96
CA ALA A 634 -10.12 9.69 -10.76
C ALA A 634 -11.06 10.85 -10.46
N THR A 635 -12.27 10.82 -11.03
CA THR A 635 -13.25 11.90 -10.86
C THR A 635 -14.60 11.40 -10.40
N LEU A 636 -15.18 10.42 -11.08
CA LEU A 636 -16.47 9.79 -10.76
C LEU A 636 -16.30 8.39 -10.12
N GLY A 637 -15.08 7.85 -10.11
CA GLY A 637 -14.74 6.55 -9.54
C GLY A 637 -14.80 5.41 -10.57
N PRO A 638 -14.25 4.22 -10.24
CA PRO A 638 -13.89 3.20 -11.24
C PRO A 638 -15.08 2.60 -12.02
N ALA A 639 -16.28 2.63 -11.46
CA ALA A 639 -17.49 2.16 -12.13
C ALA A 639 -18.06 3.19 -13.13
N ASN A 640 -17.77 4.48 -12.92
CA ASN A 640 -18.46 5.58 -13.57
C ASN A 640 -17.54 6.48 -14.41
N ASP A 641 -16.25 6.53 -14.09
CA ASP A 641 -15.26 7.25 -14.89
C ASP A 641 -15.20 6.62 -16.28
N LEU A 642 -15.55 7.44 -17.26
CA LEU A 642 -15.59 7.07 -18.66
C LEU A 642 -14.31 7.57 -19.34
N PHE A 643 -13.43 6.64 -19.66
CA PHE A 643 -12.16 6.94 -20.31
C PHE A 643 -12.33 6.93 -21.83
N PHE A 644 -11.68 7.85 -22.53
CA PHE A 644 -11.53 7.82 -23.98
C PHE A 644 -10.11 8.21 -24.38
N LEU A 645 -9.73 7.95 -25.63
CA LEU A 645 -8.48 8.40 -26.21
C LEU A 645 -8.75 9.47 -27.25
N SER A 646 -7.84 10.43 -27.36
CA SER A 646 -7.77 11.36 -28.48
C SER A 646 -6.43 11.25 -29.19
N PHE A 647 -6.40 11.52 -30.49
CA PHE A 647 -5.23 11.35 -31.35
C PHE A 647 -4.94 12.62 -32.15
N ASP A 648 -3.66 12.96 -32.28
CA ASP A 648 -3.24 13.93 -33.28
C ASP A 648 -3.37 13.35 -34.69
N GLN A 649 -3.07 12.06 -34.83
CA GLN A 649 -3.35 11.27 -36.03
C GLN A 649 -3.73 9.83 -35.66
N LEU A 650 -4.78 9.32 -36.29
CA LEU A 650 -5.07 7.90 -36.36
C LEU A 650 -5.51 7.51 -37.78
N GLY A 651 -4.62 6.83 -38.50
CA GLY A 651 -4.81 6.54 -39.92
C GLY A 651 -4.88 7.83 -40.74
N SER A 652 -5.99 8.01 -41.46
CA SER A 652 -6.26 9.23 -42.26
C SER A 652 -6.88 10.37 -41.45
N HIS A 653 -7.30 10.12 -40.21
CA HIS A 653 -7.92 11.15 -39.36
C HIS A 653 -6.83 11.95 -38.65
N VAL A 654 -6.90 13.28 -38.74
CA VAL A 654 -5.90 14.20 -38.18
C VAL A 654 -6.56 15.35 -37.43
N HIS A 655 -6.00 15.69 -36.27
CA HIS A 655 -6.33 16.85 -35.47
C HIS A 655 -5.05 17.39 -34.83
N ALA A 656 -4.59 18.58 -35.21
CA ALA A 656 -3.41 19.15 -34.56
C ALA A 656 -3.79 19.70 -33.17
N TYR A 657 -3.52 18.94 -32.10
CA TYR A 657 -3.69 19.45 -30.76
C TYR A 657 -2.66 20.54 -30.47
N VAL A 658 -3.12 21.73 -30.11
CA VAL A 658 -2.26 22.84 -29.70
C VAL A 658 -2.25 22.86 -28.18
N GLU A 659 -1.08 22.64 -27.58
CA GLU A 659 -0.93 22.72 -26.13
C GLU A 659 -1.30 24.14 -25.67
N PRO A 660 -2.20 24.30 -24.68
CA PRO A 660 -2.56 25.62 -24.20
C PRO A 660 -1.30 26.33 -23.71
N THR A 661 -1.06 27.56 -24.18
CA THR A 661 0.04 28.39 -23.72
C THR A 661 -0.05 28.53 -22.20
N VAL A 662 0.95 28.01 -21.48
CA VAL A 662 1.05 28.18 -20.03
C VAL A 662 1.30 29.66 -19.76
N VAL A 663 0.23 30.38 -19.42
CA VAL A 663 0.34 31.72 -18.85
C VAL A 663 0.79 31.51 -17.42
N VAL A 664 2.09 31.59 -17.17
CA VAL A 664 2.60 31.61 -15.80
C VAL A 664 2.13 32.93 -15.20
N ALA A 665 1.02 32.89 -14.46
CA ALA A 665 0.65 33.99 -13.60
C ALA A 665 1.82 34.20 -12.62
N PRO A 666 2.35 35.44 -12.47
CA PRO A 666 3.35 35.69 -11.45
C PRO A 666 2.75 35.24 -10.11
N PRO A 667 3.51 34.49 -9.28
CA PRO A 667 3.01 34.05 -7.99
C PRO A 667 2.49 35.27 -7.24
N ALA A 668 1.31 35.13 -6.64
CA ALA A 668 0.79 36.16 -5.74
C ALA A 668 1.87 36.46 -4.69
N PRO A 669 2.09 37.73 -4.31
CA PRO A 669 3.07 38.06 -3.30
C PRO A 669 2.78 37.24 -2.04
N ASP A 670 3.74 36.39 -1.66
CA ASP A 670 3.66 35.61 -0.44
C ASP A 670 3.86 36.55 0.74
N ASN A 671 2.75 36.91 1.39
CA ASN A 671 2.73 37.77 2.57
C ASN A 671 2.76 36.95 3.86
N THR A 672 3.09 35.66 3.82
CA THR A 672 3.27 34.87 5.04
C THR A 672 4.50 35.39 5.79
N PRO A 673 4.40 35.65 7.11
CA PRO A 673 5.56 35.95 7.93
C PRO A 673 6.55 34.78 7.85
N GLN A 674 7.68 35.01 7.19
CA GLN A 674 8.77 34.05 7.14
C GLN A 674 9.60 34.18 8.43
N PRO A 675 10.18 33.09 8.94
CA PRO A 675 11.13 33.17 10.04
C PRO A 675 12.30 34.09 9.68
N ASP A 676 12.74 34.93 10.62
CA ASP A 676 13.92 35.82 10.44
C ASP A 676 15.23 35.03 10.25
N PHE A 677 15.23 33.73 10.57
CA PHE A 677 16.39 32.83 10.49
C PHE A 677 16.01 31.52 9.79
N GLY A 678 16.92 31.03 8.94
CA GLY A 678 16.81 29.83 8.10
C GLY A 678 17.89 28.79 8.40
N VAL A 679 17.98 27.78 7.54
CA VAL A 679 19.11 26.85 7.49
C VAL A 679 19.81 26.95 6.15
N ALA A 680 21.13 26.85 6.10
CA ALA A 680 21.85 26.92 4.82
C ALA A 680 21.51 25.72 3.93
N THR A 681 21.31 25.94 2.63
CA THR A 681 21.08 24.84 1.67
C THR A 681 22.36 24.03 1.46
N PHE A 682 22.22 22.82 0.93
CA PHE A 682 23.32 21.89 0.75
C PHE A 682 24.46 22.46 -0.11
N GLU A 683 24.17 23.22 -1.17
CA GLU A 683 25.19 23.88 -1.97
C GLU A 683 25.92 24.96 -1.16
N ARG A 684 25.17 25.72 -0.37
CA ARG A 684 25.74 26.78 0.47
C ARG A 684 26.63 26.21 1.57
N ILE A 685 26.24 25.13 2.23
CA ILE A 685 27.07 24.42 3.20
C ILE A 685 28.37 23.98 2.53
N ASN A 686 28.29 23.35 1.35
CA ASN A 686 29.47 22.88 0.62
C ASN A 686 30.40 24.04 0.22
N HIS A 687 29.84 25.14 -0.28
CA HIS A 687 30.60 26.34 -0.63
C HIS A 687 31.22 27.04 0.58
N SER A 688 30.52 27.11 1.71
CA SER A 688 31.02 27.71 2.96
C SER A 688 32.19 26.90 3.53
N LEU A 689 32.07 25.58 3.58
CA LEU A 689 33.16 24.71 4.03
C LEU A 689 34.39 24.83 3.13
N ALA A 690 34.21 24.85 1.81
CA ALA A 690 35.30 25.07 0.86
C ALA A 690 35.96 26.45 1.03
N ARG A 691 35.15 27.50 1.22
CA ARG A 691 35.66 28.86 1.40
C ARG A 691 36.43 29.02 2.71
N ILE A 692 35.92 28.45 3.80
CA ILE A 692 36.57 28.54 5.12
C ILE A 692 37.87 27.76 5.12
N THR A 693 37.86 26.51 4.63
CA THR A 693 39.03 25.63 4.69
C THR A 693 40.04 25.83 3.56
N GLY A 694 39.64 26.47 2.45
CA GLY A 694 40.46 26.58 1.24
C GLY A 694 40.56 25.27 0.43
N VAL A 695 39.92 24.18 0.87
CA VAL A 695 39.84 22.93 0.11
C VAL A 695 38.84 23.13 -1.05
N PRO A 696 39.20 22.85 -2.31
CA PRO A 696 38.27 23.04 -3.42
C PRO A 696 37.12 22.03 -3.37
N ILE A 697 35.91 22.45 -3.75
CA ILE A 697 34.73 21.56 -3.86
C ILE A 697 34.95 20.39 -4.83
N THR A 698 35.93 20.52 -5.73
CA THR A 698 36.34 19.48 -6.70
C THR A 698 37.38 18.50 -6.14
N ASN A 699 37.79 18.63 -4.87
CA ASN A 699 38.61 17.63 -4.20
C ASN A 699 37.88 16.28 -4.22
N THR A 700 38.56 15.21 -4.65
CA THR A 700 37.91 13.92 -4.94
C THR A 700 37.27 13.28 -3.72
N VAL A 701 37.85 13.44 -2.53
CA VAL A 701 37.30 12.90 -1.26
C VAL A 701 36.02 13.65 -0.87
N VAL A 702 36.08 14.98 -0.94
CA VAL A 702 34.97 15.86 -0.61
C VAL A 702 33.82 15.71 -1.61
N SER A 703 34.11 15.72 -2.91
CA SER A 703 33.11 15.64 -3.97
C SER A 703 32.38 14.30 -3.95
N ALA A 704 33.10 13.19 -3.72
CA ALA A 704 32.48 11.87 -3.60
C ALA A 704 31.52 11.80 -2.39
N LEU A 705 31.94 12.32 -1.23
CA LEU A 705 31.10 12.34 -0.03
C LEU A 705 29.90 13.28 -0.20
N TYR A 706 30.11 14.47 -0.77
CA TYR A 706 29.02 15.41 -1.05
C TYR A 706 27.95 14.77 -1.96
N ASN A 707 28.35 14.09 -3.04
CA ASN A 707 27.40 13.43 -3.94
C ASN A 707 26.64 12.27 -3.26
N SER A 708 27.26 11.59 -2.30
CA SER A 708 26.61 10.54 -1.49
C SER A 708 25.60 11.11 -0.50
N GLU A 709 25.96 12.21 0.17
CA GLU A 709 25.18 12.79 1.27
C GLU A 709 24.25 13.94 0.85
N GLN A 710 24.28 14.37 -0.42
CA GLN A 710 23.50 15.52 -0.91
C GLN A 710 22.00 15.40 -0.61
N GLN A 711 21.45 14.18 -0.73
CA GLN A 711 20.04 13.90 -0.46
C GLN A 711 19.70 13.96 1.04
N SER A 712 20.71 13.86 1.90
CA SER A 712 20.64 13.95 3.35
C SER A 712 20.94 15.36 3.86
N LEU A 713 21.03 16.37 3.00
CA LEU A 713 21.29 17.78 3.35
C LEU A 713 20.07 18.67 3.04
N PRO A 714 19.94 19.85 3.69
CA PRO A 714 18.79 20.74 3.47
C PRO A 714 18.72 21.24 2.02
N SER A 715 17.60 20.99 1.34
CA SER A 715 17.33 21.48 -0.03
C SER A 715 16.61 22.83 -0.08
N GLN A 716 16.11 23.30 1.06
CA GLN A 716 15.39 24.57 1.22
C GLN A 716 15.87 25.30 2.46
N PRO A 717 15.90 26.65 2.46
CA PRO A 717 16.44 27.42 3.57
C PRO A 717 15.45 27.62 4.74
N LEU A 718 14.64 26.60 5.04
CA LEU A 718 13.56 26.68 6.03
C LEU A 718 13.93 25.90 7.30
N VAL A 719 13.83 26.54 8.46
CA VAL A 719 14.09 25.87 9.76
C VAL A 719 13.15 24.68 9.98
N SER A 720 11.89 24.77 9.51
CA SER A 720 10.92 23.68 9.58
C SER A 720 11.29 22.46 8.74
N ALA A 721 12.19 22.62 7.76
CA ALA A 721 12.70 21.54 6.93
C ALA A 721 13.97 20.89 7.53
N PHE A 722 14.44 21.35 8.69
CA PHE A 722 15.65 20.82 9.31
C PHE A 722 15.40 19.47 9.99
N LEU A 723 16.13 18.42 9.56
CA LEU A 723 16.02 17.07 10.11
C LEU A 723 17.32 16.65 10.83
N PRO A 724 17.26 15.73 11.80
CA PRO A 724 18.45 15.19 12.45
C PRO A 724 19.47 14.56 11.48
N SER A 725 19.00 13.99 10.37
CA SER A 725 19.86 13.47 9.29
C SER A 725 20.79 14.54 8.70
N HIS A 726 20.32 15.79 8.64
CA HIS A 726 21.10 16.91 8.10
C HIS A 726 22.31 17.23 9.01
N GLN A 727 22.16 17.17 10.34
CA GLN A 727 23.30 17.37 11.25
C GLN A 727 24.39 16.31 11.02
N THR A 728 24.00 15.05 10.83
CA THR A 728 24.95 13.96 10.59
C THR A 728 25.69 14.16 9.27
N ALA A 729 24.98 14.49 8.19
CA ALA A 729 25.59 14.73 6.88
C ALA A 729 26.53 15.96 6.89
N ILE A 730 26.13 17.04 7.56
CA ILE A 730 26.96 18.24 7.74
C ILE A 730 28.24 17.90 8.50
N ALA A 731 28.15 17.13 9.60
CA ALA A 731 29.30 16.73 10.39
C ALA A 731 30.27 15.83 9.60
N GLN A 732 29.75 14.92 8.77
CA GLN A 732 30.57 14.08 7.89
C GLN A 732 31.30 14.92 6.85
N LEU A 733 30.60 15.87 6.21
CA LEU A 733 31.20 16.75 5.21
C LEU A 733 32.25 17.67 5.86
N ALA A 734 31.95 18.27 7.01
CA ALA A 734 32.91 19.06 7.79
C ALA A 734 34.15 18.24 8.15
N ASN A 735 34.00 16.98 8.55
CA ASN A 735 35.13 16.10 8.84
C ASN A 735 35.99 15.80 7.60
N ALA A 736 35.37 15.60 6.42
CA ALA A 736 36.11 15.41 5.18
C ALA A 736 36.91 16.65 4.78
N TYR A 737 36.29 17.84 4.84
CA TYR A 737 36.96 19.12 4.59
C TYR A 737 38.11 19.37 5.57
N CYS A 738 37.87 19.22 6.87
CA CYS A 738 38.89 19.39 7.90
C CYS A 738 40.01 18.34 7.81
N GLY A 739 39.71 17.13 7.38
CA GLY A 739 40.70 16.09 7.11
C GLY A 739 41.62 16.49 5.95
N GLN A 740 41.06 16.97 4.83
CA GLN A 740 41.84 17.44 3.69
C GLN A 740 42.67 18.68 4.03
N LEU A 741 42.09 19.63 4.77
CA LEU A 741 42.78 20.80 5.30
C LEU A 741 43.97 20.39 6.17
N THR A 742 43.76 19.48 7.11
CA THR A 742 44.80 19.07 8.07
C THR A 742 45.84 18.15 7.43
N GLN A 743 45.54 17.42 6.37
CA GLN A 743 46.52 16.53 5.71
C GLN A 743 47.37 17.26 4.66
N THR A 744 46.87 18.37 4.10
CA THR A 744 47.57 19.12 3.04
C THR A 744 48.40 20.26 3.63
N GLN A 745 49.72 20.18 3.53
CA GLN A 745 50.63 21.17 4.16
C GLN A 745 50.34 22.61 3.74
N SER A 746 50.17 22.89 2.45
CA SER A 746 49.88 24.24 1.96
C SER A 746 48.56 24.82 2.50
N LEU A 747 47.54 23.96 2.72
CA LEU A 747 46.27 24.40 3.29
C LEU A 747 46.38 24.60 4.80
N ARG A 748 47.12 23.72 5.50
CA ARG A 748 47.45 23.90 6.92
C ARG A 748 48.17 25.21 7.16
N ASP A 749 49.22 25.50 6.40
CA ASP A 749 50.02 26.71 6.55
C ASP A 749 49.16 27.96 6.31
N ALA A 750 48.26 27.91 5.33
CA ALA A 750 47.35 29.00 5.04
C ALA A 750 46.32 29.24 6.16
N PHE A 751 45.84 28.17 6.81
CA PHE A 751 44.76 28.26 7.80
C PHE A 751 45.26 28.43 9.25
N PHE A 752 46.28 27.67 9.65
CA PHE A 752 46.83 27.60 11.01
C PHE A 752 48.21 28.26 11.14
N GLY A 753 48.83 28.68 10.04
CA GLY A 753 50.25 29.04 10.02
C GLY A 753 51.16 27.80 10.12
N THR A 754 52.48 28.02 10.15
CA THR A 754 53.48 26.94 10.13
C THR A 754 53.70 26.24 11.48
N GLY A 755 52.94 26.61 12.51
CA GLY A 755 53.17 26.19 13.90
C GLY A 755 52.81 24.73 14.22
N LEU A 756 52.06 24.07 13.34
CA LEU A 756 51.64 22.67 13.53
C LEU A 756 52.52 21.67 12.79
N ASP A 757 53.24 22.10 11.75
CA ASP A 757 53.83 21.20 10.75
C ASP A 757 54.91 20.27 11.31
N ALA A 758 55.82 20.79 12.13
CA ALA A 758 56.88 19.99 12.74
C ALA A 758 56.36 18.92 13.72
N SER A 759 55.11 19.05 14.19
CA SER A 759 54.51 18.20 15.21
C SER A 759 53.21 17.53 14.78
N ILE A 760 52.83 17.62 13.50
CA ILE A 760 51.52 17.17 13.01
C ILE A 760 51.24 15.68 13.29
N ASN A 761 52.29 14.87 13.29
CA ASN A 761 52.26 13.43 13.58
C ASN A 761 52.67 13.08 15.02
N SER A 762 53.03 14.07 15.85
CA SER A 762 53.37 13.86 17.25
C SER A 762 52.12 13.62 18.10
N SER A 763 52.31 13.12 19.32
CA SER A 763 51.22 12.91 20.28
C SER A 763 50.50 14.23 20.59
N ALA A 764 49.16 14.20 20.49
CA ALA A 764 48.31 15.35 20.80
C ALA A 764 48.46 15.81 22.25
N SER A 765 48.54 14.87 23.20
CA SER A 765 48.66 15.19 24.63
C SER A 765 49.98 15.89 24.95
N GLY A 766 51.07 15.46 24.29
CA GLY A 766 52.39 16.08 24.44
C GLY A 766 52.46 17.48 23.82
N PHE A 767 51.89 17.67 22.63
CA PHE A 767 51.97 18.94 21.90
C PHE A 767 51.02 20.01 22.46
N PHE A 768 49.76 19.66 22.71
CA PHE A 768 48.75 20.63 23.18
C PHE A 768 48.84 20.92 24.67
N GLY A 769 49.38 19.99 25.47
CA GLY A 769 49.57 20.19 26.91
C GLY A 769 48.29 20.59 27.66
N SER A 770 48.43 21.41 28.71
CA SER A 770 47.31 21.92 29.50
C SER A 770 46.49 22.98 28.76
N SER A 771 45.23 23.16 29.19
CA SER A 771 44.35 24.25 28.74
C SER A 771 45.07 25.61 28.77
N GLY A 772 44.82 26.44 27.76
CA GLY A 772 45.42 27.78 27.63
C GLY A 772 46.87 27.82 27.11
N SER A 773 47.45 26.68 26.70
CA SER A 773 48.80 26.66 26.12
C SER A 773 48.89 27.43 24.79
N ALA A 774 50.11 27.89 24.45
CA ALA A 774 50.38 28.54 23.17
C ALA A 774 50.07 27.60 21.98
N SER A 775 50.37 26.29 22.12
CA SER A 775 50.09 25.28 21.09
C SER A 775 48.60 25.13 20.78
N ARG A 776 47.74 25.17 21.80
CA ARG A 776 46.27 25.13 21.61
C ARG A 776 45.75 26.39 20.94
N SER A 777 46.35 27.54 21.27
CA SER A 777 45.99 28.84 20.71
C SER A 777 46.18 28.91 19.19
N ILE A 778 47.14 28.15 18.63
CA ILE A 778 47.35 28.04 17.17
C ILE A 778 46.07 27.54 16.48
N VAL A 779 45.47 26.46 16.99
CA VAL A 779 44.26 25.85 16.40
C VAL A 779 43.01 26.67 16.74
N ILE A 780 42.84 27.01 18.01
CA ILE A 780 41.61 27.65 18.50
C ILE A 780 41.40 29.04 17.89
N ASN A 781 42.45 29.86 17.81
CA ASN A 781 42.32 31.21 17.25
C ASN A 781 42.09 31.18 15.74
N ALA A 782 42.75 30.26 15.03
CA ALA A 782 42.52 30.07 13.60
C ALA A 782 41.07 29.66 13.29
N LEU A 783 40.51 28.71 14.05
CA LEU A 783 39.13 28.27 13.87
C LEU A 783 38.13 29.39 14.15
N VAL A 784 38.32 30.14 15.23
CA VAL A 784 37.43 31.25 15.56
C VAL A 784 37.53 32.37 14.53
N SER A 785 38.73 32.73 14.10
CA SER A 785 38.92 33.81 13.12
C SER A 785 38.37 33.48 11.74
N ASN A 786 38.56 32.25 11.26
CA ASN A 786 38.21 31.86 9.89
C ASN A 786 36.81 31.27 9.76
N ALA A 787 36.30 30.57 10.78
CA ALA A 787 34.98 29.92 10.72
C ALA A 787 33.87 30.77 11.36
N VAL A 788 34.11 31.30 12.56
CA VAL A 788 33.09 32.09 13.29
C VAL A 788 33.01 33.52 12.75
N GLY A 789 34.12 34.06 12.24
CA GLY A 789 34.18 35.38 11.62
C GLY A 789 34.31 36.54 12.61
N THR A 790 34.41 37.76 12.07
CA THR A 790 34.76 38.98 12.84
C THR A 790 33.54 39.77 13.36
N ASN A 791 32.33 39.43 12.93
CA ASN A 791 31.08 40.12 13.28
C ASN A 791 30.27 39.42 14.39
N VAL A 792 30.89 38.49 15.13
CA VAL A 792 30.25 37.75 16.23
C VAL A 792 30.59 38.41 17.57
N SER A 793 29.64 38.36 18.52
CA SER A 793 29.86 38.96 19.83
C SER A 793 31.07 38.34 20.54
N PRO A 794 31.87 39.13 21.31
CA PRO A 794 33.00 38.60 22.06
C PRO A 794 32.63 37.44 22.99
N ALA A 795 31.40 37.42 23.51
CA ALA A 795 30.88 36.35 24.35
C ALA A 795 30.70 35.03 23.58
N ALA A 796 30.11 35.05 22.38
CA ALA A 796 29.92 33.86 21.56
C ALA A 796 31.25 33.32 21.03
N ALA A 797 32.16 34.21 20.61
CA ALA A 797 33.52 33.82 20.25
C ALA A 797 34.29 33.25 21.45
N GLY A 798 34.03 33.71 22.68
CA GLY A 798 34.57 33.13 23.91
C GLY A 798 34.03 31.73 24.20
N ALA A 799 32.74 31.50 23.99
CA ALA A 799 32.12 30.20 24.19
C ALA A 799 32.68 29.13 23.24
N VAL A 800 32.84 29.45 21.95
CA VAL A 800 33.46 28.53 20.99
C VAL A 800 34.91 28.18 21.39
N ARG A 801 35.69 29.16 21.86
CA ARG A 801 37.05 28.91 22.35
C ARG A 801 37.06 27.91 23.51
N SER A 802 36.18 28.09 24.49
CA SER A 802 36.05 27.21 25.64
C SER A 802 35.67 25.78 25.25
N GLU A 803 34.70 25.62 24.33
CA GLU A 803 34.25 24.29 23.89
C GLU A 803 35.33 23.55 23.09
N VAL A 804 36.05 24.24 22.21
CA VAL A 804 37.16 23.64 21.46
C VAL A 804 38.31 23.26 22.39
N ASP A 805 38.64 24.10 23.37
CA ASP A 805 39.67 23.79 24.37
C ASP A 805 39.27 22.59 25.25
N ALA A 806 38.00 22.51 25.64
CA ALA A 806 37.45 21.35 26.35
C ALA A 806 37.53 20.07 25.50
N LEU A 807 37.22 20.15 24.20
CA LEU A 807 37.35 19.02 23.28
C LEU A 807 38.80 18.53 23.17
N ILE A 808 39.76 19.44 22.98
CA ILE A 808 41.19 19.09 22.92
C ILE A 808 41.64 18.44 24.25
N THR A 809 41.12 18.92 25.39
CA THR A 809 41.39 18.33 26.71
C THR A 809 40.86 16.91 26.84
N ARG A 810 39.68 16.61 26.28
CA ARG A 810 39.10 15.26 26.30
C ARG A 810 39.74 14.29 25.31
N MET A 811 40.45 14.80 24.29
CA MET A 811 40.98 14.00 23.19
C MET A 811 41.83 12.80 23.64
N PRO A 812 42.77 12.92 24.60
CA PRO A 812 43.58 11.78 25.04
C PRO A 812 42.78 10.67 25.72
N ALA A 813 41.62 11.00 26.32
CA ALA A 813 40.71 10.01 26.91
C ALA A 813 39.84 9.33 25.83
N LEU A 814 39.45 10.07 24.80
CA LEU A 814 38.64 9.56 23.69
C LEU A 814 39.46 8.69 22.71
N LYS A 815 40.73 9.05 22.48
CA LYS A 815 41.67 8.32 21.63
C LYS A 815 43.09 8.48 22.19
N PRO A 816 43.58 7.53 23.02
CA PRO A 816 44.91 7.62 23.65
C PRO A 816 46.10 7.79 22.68
N ALA A 817 45.95 7.28 21.45
CA ALA A 817 46.94 7.40 20.38
C ALA A 817 46.68 8.59 19.42
N ALA A 818 45.88 9.59 19.83
CA ALA A 818 45.59 10.75 18.98
C ALA A 818 46.85 11.55 18.66
N THR A 819 47.02 11.85 17.38
CA THR A 819 48.05 12.77 16.87
C THR A 819 47.56 14.22 16.89
N VAL A 820 48.49 15.17 16.71
CA VAL A 820 48.12 16.59 16.51
C VAL A 820 47.16 16.73 15.33
N ALA A 821 47.34 15.97 14.25
CA ALA A 821 46.42 15.93 13.11
C ALA A 821 45.01 15.48 13.50
N ASP A 822 44.89 14.40 14.29
CA ASP A 822 43.59 13.87 14.75
C ASP A 822 42.83 14.91 15.57
N ALA A 823 43.51 15.51 16.56
CA ALA A 823 42.91 16.47 17.47
C ALA A 823 42.53 17.78 16.74
N THR A 824 43.37 18.23 15.81
CA THR A 824 43.11 19.43 14.99
C THR A 824 41.94 19.19 14.02
N THR A 825 41.87 18.01 13.40
CA THR A 825 40.76 17.63 12.52
C THR A 825 39.45 17.59 13.28
N ALA A 826 39.43 16.97 14.46
CA ALA A 826 38.23 16.89 15.30
C ALA A 826 37.78 18.27 15.80
N ALA A 827 38.72 19.12 16.22
CA ALA A 827 38.42 20.50 16.61
C ALA A 827 37.83 21.32 15.45
N CYS A 828 38.42 21.18 14.26
CA CYS A 828 37.92 21.82 13.04
C CYS A 828 36.51 21.33 12.68
N ALA A 829 36.29 20.02 12.66
CA ALA A 829 35.02 19.41 12.30
C ALA A 829 33.90 19.80 13.28
N ALA A 830 34.21 19.92 14.58
CA ALA A 830 33.26 20.35 15.58
C ALA A 830 32.78 21.80 15.38
N VAL A 831 33.69 22.70 14.96
CA VAL A 831 33.34 24.10 14.68
C VAL A 831 32.57 24.21 13.35
N LEU A 832 33.07 23.57 12.30
CA LEU A 832 32.48 23.65 10.96
C LEU A 832 31.19 22.85 10.81
N GLY A 833 30.99 21.82 11.63
CA GLY A 833 29.74 21.05 11.70
C GLY A 833 28.67 21.69 12.57
N SER A 834 28.91 22.89 13.11
CA SER A 834 27.99 23.58 14.01
C SER A 834 27.07 24.57 13.29
N ALA A 835 26.21 25.23 14.07
CA ALA A 835 25.36 26.35 13.63
C ALA A 835 26.11 27.46 12.86
N VAL A 836 27.42 27.59 13.06
CA VAL A 836 28.29 28.56 12.37
C VAL A 836 28.21 28.44 10.84
N VAL A 837 27.97 27.23 10.31
CA VAL A 837 27.86 26.99 8.86
C VAL A 837 26.42 26.62 8.46
N SER A 838 25.58 26.19 9.40
CA SER A 838 24.28 25.61 9.09
C SER A 838 23.07 26.55 9.29
N LEU A 839 23.20 27.67 10.01
CA LEU A 839 22.11 28.64 10.22
C LEU A 839 22.30 29.87 9.32
N GLU A 840 21.20 30.43 8.81
CA GLU A 840 21.15 31.69 8.06
C GLU A 840 20.29 32.75 8.75
#